data_AF-A0A938ND72-F1
#
_entry.id   AF-A0A938ND72-F1
#
_cell.length_a   1.000
_cell.length_b   1.000
_cell.length_c   1.000
_cell.angle_alpha   90.00
_cell.angle_beta   90.00
_cell.angle_gamma   90.00
#
_symmetry.space_group_name_H-M   'P 1'
#
loop_
_entity.id
_entity.type
_entity.pdbx_description
1 polymer ?
#
loop_
_entity_poly.entity_id
_entity_poly.type
_entity_poly.pdbx_seq_one_letter_code
_entity_poly.pdbx_strand_id
1 'polypeptide(L)'
;MPQRPIWLALGLLFLAGAPLAAESKAVGHAEALRAGQIWLAARQSQGEAVGHRILGCLLWADKGRLLGWRLPLAPQGHLLVSAARELPPIKAFSFDTDLDPTATGGCAALLRETLGLTQALLAERGAPAPGLDPAADRARAAWAALLAGEAPAARESAVGPLVLSNWHQGAPFNNDCPEGDGGTCVVGCVATSAAMILKYWNYPSYGSGSHSYYWGGDGSCGGQAGGGLLQAEFGDAYDWGSILVSYSSGYTAQQAAAAAELNYEVGVAFEMDYGVCASGSYVELGAQVYPSYFRCAATTEFINRSQHTADSWWAHIRAELDALPPRPMHYRITSHSIICDGYQEEAGARYYHMNYGWGGSQSLWYALDEVYCPWSGCDHLAEGMVIGIEPLGYFTVSAPPAGAIWTHGEPMTTVTWSGASGASVVLDLYADTQFVARLADWTANDGQETPAGPVDPAWGTGGDFRIKVVGDDGRFAWSPRFGIFGGGAWSDLSTAPVADPGNGQAVAWGDAGGDGRPDLYLSNSGSPNRLFTNLGDGNFASSGAPPIDVSGFSRGAAWADIDNDGDLDLALARTGGQGSLLFRNEGGTFADITPAPLAPSQYTSDLAWGDYDGDGLIDLYLVNAYIADRLLRNVGDGSFADATAPPLGDSGWGRSAEWVDADGDGDLDLHLVRHSADIFYRNEGGGSFSDQTAAAGLGDAGNGFGAAWGDCDNDGDLDVYVVNDGANRLYRNEGGHFANMTAAPLDDAGAGRGAAWADYDGDGWLDLYLVNNGASRLFRNLGGGAFADATHPVLGGEGAGTGAAWADFDADGDLDLYVAYSDRANRLLRNDTAGGHWLSVDLVGTASNRLGLGARVTAVAGALRVTRALGGDAGYLSQNAPTLHFGLGAASGVDSLLIRWPSGILQRLTALAADQHLLVSEGSTPVGEAPATFALLPAQPNPFNPSTTIRFALDSPARVDLDVLDCSGRCQRRLLAGASRPAGSQAVVWDGRDGEGRLLASGLYIIRLQTGGRAASQKLVLLK
;
A
#
# COMPACT_ATOMS: atom_id res chain seq x y z
N MET A 1 28.36 -42.81 42.32
CA MET A 1 27.92 -44.21 42.48
C MET A 1 28.00 -44.60 43.97
N PRO A 2 27.10 -45.42 44.54
CA PRO A 2 25.76 -45.73 44.01
C PRO A 2 24.66 -46.06 45.08
N GLN A 3 23.42 -46.17 44.58
CA GLN A 3 22.30 -47.06 44.97
C GLN A 3 21.25 -46.64 46.03
N ARG A 4 20.03 -46.36 45.51
CA ARG A 4 18.69 -46.75 46.06
C ARG A 4 18.59 -48.30 46.17
N PRO A 5 17.61 -48.96 46.84
CA PRO A 5 16.20 -48.56 47.12
C PRO A 5 15.65 -48.99 48.51
N ILE A 6 14.41 -48.67 48.91
CA ILE A 6 13.25 -49.59 48.94
C ILE A 6 11.98 -48.82 49.40
N TRP A 7 10.85 -49.23 48.84
CA TRP A 7 9.46 -48.74 49.02
C TRP A 7 8.73 -49.31 50.27
N LEU A 8 7.60 -48.65 50.60
CA LEU A 8 6.33 -49.12 51.21
C LEU A 8 6.10 -49.07 52.74
N ALA A 9 5.17 -48.18 53.15
CA ALA A 9 3.88 -48.46 53.83
C ALA A 9 3.54 -47.55 55.05
N LEU A 10 2.61 -46.62 54.80
CA LEU A 10 1.41 -46.25 55.58
C LEU A 10 1.39 -46.34 57.13
N GLY A 11 0.95 -45.23 57.77
CA GLY A 11 0.25 -45.32 59.06
C GLY A 11 0.14 -44.03 59.87
N LEU A 12 -0.99 -43.32 59.70
CA LEU A 12 -1.76 -42.61 60.75
C LEU A 12 -1.10 -41.47 61.55
N LEU A 13 -1.60 -40.24 61.34
CA LEU A 13 -2.05 -39.36 62.43
C LEU A 13 -2.94 -38.23 61.89
N PHE A 14 -4.24 -38.39 62.07
CA PHE A 14 -5.26 -37.34 62.06
C PHE A 14 -5.86 -37.31 63.48
N LEU A 15 -6.08 -36.12 64.06
CA LEU A 15 -7.37 -35.70 64.64
C LEU A 15 -7.34 -34.33 65.34
N ALA A 16 -8.48 -33.63 65.17
CA ALA A 16 -9.06 -32.48 65.89
C ALA A 16 -8.79 -31.07 65.29
N GLY A 17 -9.78 -30.32 64.77
CA GLY A 17 -11.21 -30.60 64.59
C GLY A 17 -11.99 -29.37 64.07
N ALA A 18 -12.70 -29.56 62.96
CA ALA A 18 -14.02 -28.99 62.61
C ALA A 18 -14.56 -29.82 61.43
N PRO A 19 -15.84 -30.25 61.42
CA PRO A 19 -16.29 -31.33 60.53
C PRO A 19 -16.56 -30.83 59.11
N LEU A 20 -15.70 -31.17 58.15
CA LEU A 20 -16.04 -31.17 56.72
C LEU A 20 -16.88 -32.41 56.43
N ALA A 21 -18.17 -32.35 56.75
CA ALA A 21 -19.14 -33.36 56.36
C ALA A 21 -19.49 -33.22 54.85
N ALA A 22 -18.55 -33.59 53.96
CA ALA A 22 -18.81 -33.89 52.54
C ALA A 22 -17.59 -34.52 51.80
N GLU A 23 -16.76 -35.35 52.45
CA GLU A 23 -15.57 -35.96 51.80
C GLU A 23 -15.86 -37.16 50.88
N SER A 24 -16.88 -37.11 50.01
CA SER A 24 -17.10 -38.15 48.98
C SER A 24 -17.34 -37.62 47.56
N LYS A 25 -16.86 -36.41 47.21
CA LYS A 25 -17.08 -35.81 45.87
C LYS A 25 -15.83 -35.37 45.10
N ALA A 26 -14.67 -35.20 45.74
CA ALA A 26 -13.44 -34.74 45.07
C ALA A 26 -12.66 -35.89 44.40
N VAL A 27 -12.05 -35.62 43.25
CA VAL A 27 -11.23 -36.58 42.49
C VAL A 27 -9.93 -36.88 43.23
N GLY A 28 -9.70 -38.16 43.54
CA GLY A 28 -8.50 -38.61 44.26
C GLY A 28 -7.26 -38.76 43.38
N HIS A 29 -6.08 -38.82 44.00
CA HIS A 29 -4.78 -38.97 43.31
C HIS A 29 -4.76 -40.09 42.25
N ALA A 30 -5.26 -41.27 42.61
CA ALA A 30 -5.26 -42.44 41.73
C ALA A 30 -6.22 -42.29 40.54
N GLU A 31 -7.38 -41.66 40.77
CA GLU A 31 -8.34 -41.36 39.72
C GLU A 31 -7.77 -40.34 38.73
N ALA A 32 -7.11 -39.30 39.24
CA ALA A 32 -6.49 -38.28 38.41
C ALA A 32 -5.34 -38.81 37.55
N LEU A 33 -4.45 -39.63 38.14
CA LEU A 33 -3.37 -40.28 37.38
C LEU A 33 -3.93 -41.20 36.28
N ARG A 34 -4.97 -41.99 36.62
CA ARG A 34 -5.61 -42.89 35.66
C ARG A 34 -6.27 -42.13 34.51
N ALA A 35 -7.00 -41.07 34.80
CA ALA A 35 -7.63 -40.23 33.78
C ALA A 35 -6.59 -39.61 32.84
N GLY A 36 -5.50 -39.05 33.39
CA GLY A 36 -4.40 -38.51 32.59
C GLY A 36 -3.70 -39.55 31.72
N GLN A 37 -3.51 -40.78 32.20
CA GLN A 37 -2.92 -41.87 31.42
C GLN A 37 -3.80 -42.31 30.24
N ILE A 38 -5.10 -42.47 30.48
CA ILE A 38 -6.05 -42.87 29.44
C ILE A 38 -6.16 -41.77 28.37
N TRP A 39 -6.27 -40.51 28.81
CA TRP A 39 -6.33 -39.37 27.91
C TRP A 39 -5.05 -39.21 27.08
N LEU A 40 -3.87 -39.30 27.71
CA LEU A 40 -2.60 -39.20 26.98
C LEU A 40 -2.42 -40.35 25.98
N ALA A 41 -2.78 -41.58 26.35
CA ALA A 41 -2.71 -42.72 25.45
C ALA A 41 -3.62 -42.55 24.23
N ALA A 42 -4.81 -41.97 24.41
CA ALA A 42 -5.72 -41.67 23.31
C ALA A 42 -5.14 -40.61 22.36
N ARG A 43 -4.51 -39.55 22.88
CA ARG A 43 -3.79 -38.57 22.06
C ARG A 43 -2.68 -39.20 21.25
N GLN A 44 -1.89 -40.06 21.88
CA GLN A 44 -0.82 -40.81 21.22
C GLN A 44 -1.34 -41.68 20.08
N SER A 45 -2.47 -42.37 20.26
CA SER A 45 -3.06 -43.17 19.18
C SER A 45 -3.66 -42.31 18.07
N GLN A 46 -4.00 -41.06 18.35
CA GLN A 46 -4.47 -40.06 17.37
C GLN A 46 -3.30 -39.36 16.65
N GLY A 47 -2.05 -39.71 16.97
CA GLY A 47 -0.85 -39.09 16.38
C GLY A 47 -0.43 -37.78 17.06
N GLU A 48 -1.09 -37.42 18.16
CA GLU A 48 -0.78 -36.25 18.99
C GLU A 48 0.06 -36.66 20.21
N ALA A 49 0.95 -35.81 20.70
CA ALA A 49 1.79 -36.12 21.87
C ALA A 49 2.62 -37.41 21.75
N VAL A 50 2.95 -37.81 20.52
CA VAL A 50 3.79 -39.00 20.26
C VAL A 50 5.10 -38.86 21.03
N GLY A 51 5.49 -39.92 21.74
CA GLY A 51 6.70 -39.93 22.57
C GLY A 51 6.57 -39.29 23.95
N HIS A 52 5.44 -38.64 24.28
CA HIS A 52 5.25 -38.05 25.60
C HIS A 52 4.97 -39.11 26.68
N ARG A 53 5.38 -38.85 27.93
CA ARG A 53 5.03 -39.71 29.07
C ARG A 53 4.85 -38.93 30.35
N ILE A 54 3.90 -39.37 31.19
CA ILE A 54 3.66 -38.78 32.52
C ILE A 54 4.80 -39.16 33.47
N LEU A 55 5.40 -38.15 34.10
CA LEU A 55 6.50 -38.29 35.07
C LEU A 55 6.01 -38.50 36.51
N GLY A 56 4.81 -38.03 36.83
CA GLY A 56 4.20 -38.16 38.15
C GLY A 56 2.85 -37.47 38.23
N CYS A 57 2.17 -37.61 39.38
CA CYS A 57 0.92 -36.92 39.69
C CYS A 57 1.14 -36.08 40.95
N LEU A 58 1.18 -34.76 40.78
CA LEU A 58 1.57 -33.80 41.81
C LEU A 58 0.36 -32.97 42.23
N LEU A 59 0.29 -32.62 43.51
CA LEU A 59 -0.78 -31.79 44.04
C LEU A 59 -0.76 -30.39 43.39
N TRP A 60 -1.91 -29.92 42.91
CA TRP A 60 -2.13 -28.53 42.54
C TRP A 60 -3.10 -27.90 43.56
N ALA A 61 -2.60 -26.96 44.36
CA ALA A 61 -3.35 -26.37 45.46
C ALA A 61 -2.99 -24.89 45.63
N ASP A 62 -3.94 -24.10 46.13
CA ASP A 62 -3.71 -22.71 46.53
C ASP A 62 -4.36 -22.45 47.89
N LYS A 63 -3.66 -21.73 48.77
CA LYS A 63 -4.12 -21.36 50.13
C LYS A 63 -4.75 -22.53 50.92
N GLY A 64 -4.18 -23.73 50.81
CA GLY A 64 -4.64 -24.94 51.49
C GLY A 64 -5.85 -25.64 50.83
N ARG A 65 -6.32 -25.16 49.69
CA ARG A 65 -7.43 -25.76 48.93
C ARG A 65 -6.92 -26.57 47.74
N LEU A 66 -7.40 -27.80 47.61
CA LEU A 66 -7.10 -28.69 46.48
C LEU A 66 -7.77 -28.16 45.21
N LEU A 67 -6.99 -27.70 44.24
CA LEU A 67 -7.47 -27.21 42.94
C LEU A 67 -7.52 -28.34 41.89
N GLY A 68 -6.54 -29.25 41.92
CA GLY A 68 -6.39 -30.31 40.93
C GLY A 68 -5.11 -31.12 41.12
N TRP A 69 -4.71 -31.80 40.05
CA TRP A 69 -3.49 -32.58 39.98
C TRP A 69 -2.69 -32.21 38.73
N ARG A 70 -1.43 -31.80 38.91
CA ARG A 70 -0.50 -31.52 37.81
C ARG A 70 0.26 -32.80 37.46
N LEU A 71 0.22 -33.19 36.20
CA LEU A 71 0.94 -34.34 35.65
C LEU A 71 2.02 -33.81 34.68
N PRO A 72 3.29 -33.68 35.10
CA PRO A 72 4.37 -33.26 34.22
C PRO A 72 4.64 -34.32 33.14
N LEU A 73 4.96 -33.89 31.94
CA LEU A 73 5.29 -34.74 30.80
C LEU A 73 6.78 -34.69 30.48
N ALA A 74 7.30 -35.74 29.82
CA ALA A 74 8.61 -35.73 29.17
C ALA A 74 8.43 -36.06 27.67
N PRO A 75 9.20 -35.47 26.74
CA PRO A 75 10.37 -34.61 26.99
C PRO A 75 10.04 -33.22 27.55
N GLN A 76 8.83 -32.71 27.32
CA GLN A 76 8.34 -31.42 27.80
C GLN A 76 6.81 -31.48 27.94
N GLY A 77 6.20 -30.58 28.71
CA GLY A 77 4.75 -30.40 28.77
C GLY A 77 4.11 -30.73 30.12
N HIS A 78 2.79 -30.51 30.22
CA HIS A 78 2.01 -30.79 31.41
C HIS A 78 0.54 -31.09 31.10
N LEU A 79 -0.11 -31.88 31.97
CA LEU A 79 -1.56 -31.96 32.07
C LEU A 79 -2.00 -31.43 33.44
N LEU A 80 -3.11 -30.71 33.47
CA LEU A 80 -3.78 -30.31 34.70
C LEU A 80 -5.13 -31.02 34.79
N VAL A 81 -5.27 -31.91 35.75
CA VAL A 81 -6.47 -32.71 35.99
C VAL A 81 -7.32 -32.04 37.07
N SER A 82 -8.61 -31.84 36.83
CA SER A 82 -9.50 -31.17 37.78
C SER A 82 -9.71 -32.01 39.06
N ALA A 83 -9.83 -31.34 40.21
CA ALA A 83 -10.27 -31.98 41.45
C ALA A 83 -11.81 -32.10 41.59
N ALA A 84 -12.57 -31.37 40.78
CA ALA A 84 -14.04 -31.34 40.78
C ALA A 84 -14.61 -32.06 39.55
N ARG A 85 -15.60 -32.93 39.75
CA ARG A 85 -16.26 -33.71 38.67
C ARG A 85 -17.24 -32.88 37.86
N GLU A 86 -17.61 -31.71 38.38
CA GLU A 86 -18.35 -30.64 37.70
C GLU A 86 -17.54 -29.94 36.62
N LEU A 87 -16.21 -30.12 36.60
CA LEU A 87 -15.31 -29.55 35.60
C LEU A 87 -14.74 -30.65 34.70
N PRO A 88 -14.34 -30.30 33.45
CA PRO A 88 -13.71 -31.24 32.53
C PRO A 88 -12.54 -32.00 33.16
N PRO A 89 -12.37 -33.30 32.86
CA PRO A 89 -11.34 -34.13 33.46
C PRO A 89 -9.92 -33.58 33.28
N ILE A 90 -9.56 -33.29 32.03
CA ILE A 90 -8.36 -32.53 31.71
C ILE A 90 -8.79 -31.07 31.58
N LYS A 91 -8.35 -30.25 32.53
CA LYS A 91 -8.75 -28.85 32.64
C LYS A 91 -7.83 -27.93 31.84
N ALA A 92 -6.54 -28.26 31.79
CA ALA A 92 -5.58 -27.58 30.95
C ALA A 92 -4.48 -28.55 30.50
N PHE A 93 -3.87 -28.32 29.35
CA PHE A 93 -2.69 -29.07 28.93
C PHE A 93 -1.80 -28.29 27.97
N SER A 94 -0.52 -28.67 27.92
CA SER A 94 0.41 -28.28 26.89
C SER A 94 1.42 -29.40 26.65
N PHE A 95 1.82 -29.60 25.40
CA PHE A 95 2.93 -30.49 25.04
C PHE A 95 4.24 -29.73 24.86
N ASP A 96 4.17 -28.41 24.70
CA ASP A 96 5.31 -27.57 24.34
C ASP A 96 5.84 -26.76 25.53
N THR A 97 5.06 -26.64 26.61
CA THR A 97 5.39 -25.77 27.75
C THR A 97 5.21 -26.49 29.08
N ASP A 98 6.21 -26.35 29.96
CA ASP A 98 6.13 -26.85 31.34
C ASP A 98 5.41 -25.81 32.21
N LEU A 99 4.51 -26.27 33.08
CA LEU A 99 3.83 -25.40 34.05
C LEU A 99 4.64 -25.34 35.35
N ASP A 100 5.32 -24.22 35.62
CA ASP A 100 6.02 -23.99 36.89
C ASP A 100 5.01 -23.71 38.04
N PRO A 101 4.90 -24.59 39.05
CA PRO A 101 3.97 -24.39 40.16
C PRO A 101 4.39 -23.28 41.11
N THR A 102 5.65 -22.84 41.06
CA THR A 102 6.22 -21.83 41.96
C THR A 102 6.13 -20.41 41.40
N ALA A 103 5.88 -20.25 40.10
CA ALA A 103 5.71 -18.96 39.45
C ALA A 103 4.56 -18.18 40.11
N THR A 104 4.83 -16.96 40.57
CA THR A 104 3.87 -16.08 41.26
C THR A 104 3.05 -15.19 40.32
N GLY A 105 3.49 -15.05 39.07
CA GLY A 105 2.75 -14.41 37.97
C GLY A 105 2.52 -15.37 36.81
N GLY A 106 2.08 -14.86 35.67
CA GLY A 106 1.90 -15.68 34.47
C GLY A 106 0.70 -16.62 34.51
N CYS A 107 0.71 -17.61 33.61
CA CYS A 107 -0.34 -18.62 33.47
C CYS A 107 -0.56 -19.44 34.75
N ALA A 108 0.48 -19.74 35.51
CA ALA A 108 0.34 -20.47 36.78
C ALA A 108 -0.48 -19.70 37.83
N ALA A 109 -0.34 -18.36 37.88
CA ALA A 109 -1.14 -17.50 38.75
C ALA A 109 -2.60 -17.47 38.30
N LEU A 110 -2.84 -17.25 37.00
CA LEU A 110 -4.17 -17.32 36.39
C LEU A 110 -4.88 -18.63 36.71
N LEU A 111 -4.22 -19.78 36.51
CA LEU A 111 -4.81 -21.10 36.78
C LEU A 111 -5.15 -21.30 38.27
N ARG A 112 -4.32 -20.80 39.19
CA ARG A 112 -4.63 -20.88 40.63
C ARG A 112 -5.80 -19.98 41.00
N GLU A 113 -5.86 -18.78 40.46
CA GLU A 113 -6.95 -17.83 40.72
C GLU A 113 -8.27 -18.31 40.13
N THR A 114 -8.31 -18.66 38.84
CA THR A 114 -9.53 -19.10 38.16
C THR A 114 -10.09 -20.36 38.79
N LEU A 115 -9.28 -21.42 38.98
CA LEU A 115 -9.75 -22.63 39.67
C LEU A 115 -10.07 -22.33 41.14
N GLY A 116 -9.30 -21.43 41.75
CA GLY A 116 -9.53 -20.74 43.01
C GLY A 116 -10.94 -20.18 43.16
N LEU A 117 -11.47 -19.51 42.16
CA LEU A 117 -12.79 -18.93 42.27
C LEU A 117 -13.88 -19.94 41.89
N THR A 118 -13.64 -20.76 40.86
CA THR A 118 -14.59 -21.78 40.40
C THR A 118 -14.96 -22.79 41.49
N GLN A 119 -14.02 -23.31 42.27
CA GLN A 119 -14.40 -24.23 43.35
C GLN A 119 -15.02 -23.53 44.56
N ALA A 120 -14.74 -22.25 44.79
CA ALA A 120 -15.44 -21.49 45.82
C ALA A 120 -16.93 -21.36 45.44
N LEU A 121 -17.21 -21.05 44.17
CA LEU A 121 -18.56 -21.02 43.61
C LEU A 121 -19.28 -22.38 43.71
N LEU A 122 -18.57 -23.47 43.41
CA LEU A 122 -19.12 -24.82 43.56
C LEU A 122 -19.43 -25.18 45.03
N ALA A 123 -18.61 -24.71 45.97
CA ALA A 123 -18.81 -24.92 47.40
C ALA A 123 -19.99 -24.09 47.94
N GLU A 124 -20.14 -22.84 47.50
CA GLU A 124 -21.24 -21.95 47.91
C GLU A 124 -22.61 -22.47 47.44
N ARG A 125 -22.70 -23.02 46.23
CA ARG A 125 -23.96 -23.43 45.63
C ARG A 125 -24.54 -24.77 46.12
N GLY A 126 -23.80 -25.55 46.92
CA GLY A 126 -24.25 -26.84 47.48
C GLY A 126 -24.78 -27.83 46.42
N ALA A 127 -23.95 -28.73 45.91
CA ALA A 127 -24.34 -29.65 44.84
C ALA A 127 -25.63 -30.48 45.13
N PRO A 128 -26.65 -30.54 44.24
CA PRO A 128 -26.99 -29.64 43.13
C PRO A 128 -28.27 -28.84 43.39
N ALA A 129 -28.24 -27.52 43.18
CA ALA A 129 -29.47 -26.75 42.96
C ALA A 129 -29.99 -27.01 41.52
N PRO A 130 -31.31 -27.15 41.30
CA PRO A 130 -31.88 -27.18 39.95
C PRO A 130 -31.52 -25.89 39.21
N GLY A 131 -30.90 -25.98 38.04
CA GLY A 131 -30.52 -24.81 37.22
C GLY A 131 -29.03 -24.52 37.09
N LEU A 132 -28.15 -25.41 37.58
CA LEU A 132 -26.79 -25.51 37.00
C LEU A 132 -26.94 -26.12 35.59
N ASP A 133 -26.38 -25.45 34.60
CA ASP A 133 -26.46 -25.72 33.16
C ASP A 133 -26.34 -27.24 32.82
N PRO A 134 -27.09 -27.79 31.84
CA PRO A 134 -26.84 -29.11 31.24
C PRO A 134 -25.36 -29.45 30.97
N ALA A 135 -24.53 -28.43 30.84
CA ALA A 135 -23.08 -28.51 30.74
C ALA A 135 -22.38 -29.24 31.91
N ALA A 136 -22.78 -29.04 33.17
CA ALA A 136 -22.18 -29.77 34.31
C ALA A 136 -22.40 -31.30 34.23
N ASP A 137 -23.42 -31.75 33.49
CA ASP A 137 -23.67 -33.17 33.22
C ASP A 137 -22.74 -33.71 32.13
N ARG A 138 -22.27 -32.87 31.18
CA ARG A 138 -21.26 -33.23 30.17
C ARG A 138 -19.91 -33.54 30.83
N ALA A 139 -19.44 -32.67 31.72
CA ALA A 139 -18.19 -32.90 32.47
C ALA A 139 -18.24 -34.20 33.30
N ARG A 140 -19.37 -34.47 33.98
CA ARG A 140 -19.56 -35.72 34.73
C ARG A 140 -19.59 -36.95 33.83
N ALA A 141 -20.23 -36.85 32.66
CA ALA A 141 -20.25 -37.93 31.67
C ALA A 141 -18.84 -38.21 31.13
N ALA A 142 -18.05 -37.17 30.84
CA ALA A 142 -16.66 -37.31 30.41
C ALA A 142 -15.79 -37.98 31.49
N TRP A 143 -15.96 -37.62 32.77
CA TRP A 143 -15.33 -38.32 33.89
C TRP A 143 -15.73 -39.79 33.95
N ALA A 144 -17.02 -40.10 33.78
CA ALA A 144 -17.52 -41.48 33.82
C ALA A 144 -16.93 -42.33 32.69
N ALA A 145 -16.90 -41.81 31.46
CA ALA A 145 -16.32 -42.49 30.29
C ALA A 145 -14.81 -42.77 30.48
N LEU A 146 -14.04 -41.75 30.86
CA LEU A 146 -12.59 -41.91 31.11
C LEU A 146 -12.30 -42.93 32.20
N LEU A 147 -13.05 -42.91 33.32
CA LEU A 147 -12.85 -43.87 34.41
C LEU A 147 -13.33 -45.29 34.06
N ALA A 148 -14.26 -45.43 33.11
CA ALA A 148 -14.66 -46.70 32.52
C ALA A 148 -13.60 -47.28 31.56
N GLY A 149 -12.56 -46.51 31.21
CA GLY A 149 -11.52 -46.94 30.28
C GLY A 149 -11.83 -46.61 28.82
N GLU A 150 -12.87 -45.82 28.56
CA GLU A 150 -13.22 -45.36 27.23
C GLU A 150 -12.23 -44.25 26.83
N ALA A 151 -11.59 -44.43 25.68
CA ALA A 151 -10.71 -43.41 25.13
C ALA A 151 -11.54 -42.21 24.65
N PRO A 152 -11.12 -40.97 24.93
CA PRO A 152 -11.70 -39.79 24.30
C PRO A 152 -11.79 -39.97 22.78
N ALA A 153 -12.90 -39.54 22.20
CA ALA A 153 -13.05 -39.51 20.75
C ALA A 153 -11.96 -38.63 20.11
N ALA A 154 -11.68 -38.86 18.83
CA ALA A 154 -10.86 -37.94 18.05
C ALA A 154 -11.53 -36.56 17.97
N ARG A 155 -10.73 -35.51 17.74
CA ARG A 155 -11.24 -34.12 17.63
C ARG A 155 -12.37 -34.06 16.60
N GLU A 156 -13.49 -33.46 17.00
CA GLU A 156 -14.62 -33.22 16.10
C GLU A 156 -14.33 -32.01 15.19
N SER A 157 -13.66 -30.99 15.74
CA SER A 157 -13.19 -29.82 15.00
C SER A 157 -12.08 -29.09 15.77
N ALA A 158 -11.21 -28.36 15.07
CA ALA A 158 -10.14 -27.59 15.69
C ALA A 158 -9.59 -26.48 14.77
N VAL A 159 -9.21 -25.35 15.37
CA VAL A 159 -8.35 -24.31 14.79
C VAL A 159 -7.10 -24.22 15.65
N GLY A 160 -5.92 -24.34 15.01
CA GLY A 160 -4.64 -24.28 15.72
C GLY A 160 -4.31 -22.89 16.26
N PRO A 161 -3.29 -22.74 17.09
CA PRO A 161 -2.83 -21.43 17.57
C PRO A 161 -2.45 -20.54 16.38
N LEU A 162 -3.09 -19.37 16.28
CA LEU A 162 -2.92 -18.43 15.17
C LEU A 162 -1.82 -17.40 15.43
N VAL A 163 -1.65 -16.97 16.69
CA VAL A 163 -0.71 -15.91 17.05
C VAL A 163 0.66 -16.52 17.31
N LEU A 164 1.55 -16.35 16.35
CA LEU A 164 2.92 -16.91 16.38
C LEU A 164 3.86 -16.12 17.29
N SER A 165 3.51 -14.88 17.65
CA SER A 165 4.37 -14.05 18.48
C SER A 165 4.50 -14.62 19.88
N ASN A 166 5.72 -14.55 20.42
CA ASN A 166 6.08 -15.12 21.72
C ASN A 166 6.56 -14.04 22.70
N TRP A 167 5.98 -12.84 22.64
CA TRP A 167 6.42 -11.68 23.40
C TRP A 167 6.22 -11.83 24.92
N HIS A 168 6.92 -11.00 25.69
CA HIS A 168 6.78 -10.88 27.15
C HIS A 168 6.70 -9.40 27.55
N GLN A 169 6.55 -9.11 28.84
CA GLN A 169 6.23 -7.75 29.31
C GLN A 169 7.46 -6.92 29.73
N GLY A 170 8.67 -7.41 29.45
CA GLY A 170 9.94 -6.80 29.85
C GLY A 170 10.78 -6.45 28.63
N ALA A 171 12.06 -6.17 28.79
CA ALA A 171 12.90 -5.68 27.69
C ALA A 171 12.99 -6.71 26.53
N PRO A 172 12.85 -6.28 25.26
CA PRO A 172 12.86 -4.88 24.82
C PRO A 172 11.48 -4.19 24.84
N PHE A 173 10.39 -4.92 25.03
CA PHE A 173 9.02 -4.40 24.87
C PHE A 173 8.66 -3.26 25.83
N ASN A 174 9.30 -3.19 26.99
CA ASN A 174 9.05 -2.15 27.98
C ASN A 174 10.06 -0.99 27.95
N ASN A 175 10.95 -0.92 26.97
CA ASN A 175 12.03 0.07 26.98
C ASN A 175 11.54 1.53 27.00
N ASP A 176 10.35 1.78 26.44
CA ASP A 176 9.73 3.11 26.40
C ASP A 176 8.67 3.31 27.50
N CYS A 177 8.43 2.29 28.34
CA CYS A 177 7.53 2.42 29.49
C CYS A 177 8.13 3.38 30.55
N PRO A 178 7.28 4.06 31.34
CA PRO A 178 7.77 5.00 32.35
C PRO A 178 8.59 4.30 33.44
N GLU A 179 9.48 5.07 34.08
CA GLU A 179 10.26 4.60 35.23
C GLU A 179 9.42 4.61 36.52
N GLY A 180 9.44 3.50 37.25
CA GLY A 180 8.82 3.35 38.56
C GLY A 180 9.83 3.13 39.68
N ASP A 181 9.33 2.89 40.90
CA ASP A 181 10.16 2.68 42.09
C ASP A 181 10.84 1.30 42.04
N GLY A 182 12.01 1.23 41.40
CA GLY A 182 12.78 0.00 41.24
C GLY A 182 13.21 -0.30 39.81
N GLY A 183 12.91 0.57 38.85
CA GLY A 183 13.35 0.49 37.45
C GLY A 183 12.21 0.74 36.47
N THR A 184 12.42 0.37 35.21
CA THR A 184 11.44 0.52 34.13
C THR A 184 10.20 -0.33 34.40
N CYS A 185 9.02 0.29 34.33
CA CYS A 185 7.75 -0.42 34.50
C CYS A 185 7.58 -1.51 33.43
N VAL A 186 6.81 -2.55 33.72
CA VAL A 186 6.47 -3.59 32.73
C VAL A 186 5.37 -3.10 31.78
N VAL A 187 5.26 -3.67 30.59
CA VAL A 187 4.23 -3.29 29.61
C VAL A 187 2.81 -3.53 30.14
N GLY A 188 2.60 -4.64 30.84
CA GLY A 188 1.27 -5.09 31.28
C GLY A 188 0.59 -6.04 30.29
N CYS A 189 -0.18 -6.99 30.83
CA CYS A 189 -0.77 -8.09 30.05
C CYS A 189 -1.79 -7.63 28.98
N VAL A 190 -2.51 -6.52 29.23
CA VAL A 190 -3.48 -5.97 28.28
C VAL A 190 -2.77 -5.42 27.05
N ALA A 191 -1.72 -4.62 27.24
CA ALA A 191 -1.00 -4.01 26.13
C ALA A 191 -0.19 -5.04 25.33
N THR A 192 0.47 -5.99 26.00
CA THR A 192 1.16 -7.08 25.30
C THR A 192 0.20 -7.93 24.47
N SER A 193 -0.96 -8.29 25.02
CA SER A 193 -1.97 -9.07 24.27
C SER A 193 -2.49 -8.29 23.06
N ALA A 194 -2.80 -7.01 23.23
CA ALA A 194 -3.27 -6.17 22.13
C ALA A 194 -2.21 -5.97 21.04
N ALA A 195 -0.96 -5.68 21.41
CA ALA A 195 0.13 -5.48 20.47
C ALA A 195 0.44 -6.76 19.67
N MET A 196 0.34 -7.93 20.30
CA MET A 196 0.50 -9.22 19.62
C MET A 196 -0.67 -9.52 18.65
N ILE A 197 -1.89 -9.10 18.96
CA ILE A 197 -3.04 -9.19 18.03
C ILE A 197 -2.84 -8.24 16.84
N LEU A 198 -2.37 -7.01 17.07
CA LEU A 198 -2.03 -6.09 15.97
C LEU A 198 -0.89 -6.65 15.11
N LYS A 199 0.11 -7.29 15.73
CA LYS A 199 1.19 -7.98 15.01
C LYS A 199 0.70 -9.18 14.21
N TYR A 200 -0.31 -9.92 14.67
CA TYR A 200 -0.94 -10.98 13.89
C TYR A 200 -1.50 -10.45 12.58
N TRP A 201 -2.12 -9.26 12.61
CA TRP A 201 -2.62 -8.58 11.42
C TRP A 201 -1.56 -7.82 10.61
N ASN A 202 -0.39 -7.52 11.21
CA ASN A 202 0.55 -6.50 10.72
C ASN A 202 -0.18 -5.20 10.35
N TYR A 203 -1.03 -4.72 11.26
CA TYR A 203 -1.96 -3.61 11.01
C TYR A 203 -2.14 -2.77 12.28
N PRO A 204 -2.30 -1.43 12.16
CA PRO A 204 -2.36 -0.63 10.93
C PRO A 204 -0.97 -0.19 10.41
N SER A 205 -0.87 0.34 9.19
CA SER A 205 0.39 0.97 8.73
C SER A 205 0.72 2.24 9.53
N TYR A 206 -0.29 2.92 10.05
CA TYR A 206 -0.22 4.03 11.00
C TYR A 206 -1.58 4.10 11.72
N GLY A 207 -1.58 4.48 12.99
CA GLY A 207 -2.78 4.64 13.79
C GLY A 207 -3.53 5.94 13.52
N SER A 208 -4.27 6.46 14.51
CA SER A 208 -5.03 7.70 14.35
C SER A 208 -5.16 8.54 15.61
N GLY A 209 -4.91 9.83 15.45
CA GLY A 209 -5.02 10.81 16.53
C GLY A 209 -3.92 10.65 17.57
N SER A 210 -4.23 11.10 18.78
CA SER A 210 -3.36 10.99 19.94
C SER A 210 -4.16 10.80 21.20
N HIS A 211 -3.49 10.31 22.23
CA HIS A 211 -4.10 10.09 23.54
C HIS A 211 -3.13 10.52 24.63
N SER A 212 -3.68 11.11 25.69
CA SER A 212 -2.91 11.44 26.88
C SER A 212 -3.77 11.29 28.13
N TYR A 213 -3.15 10.79 29.21
CA TYR A 213 -3.79 10.65 30.51
C TYR A 213 -2.76 10.81 31.63
N TYR A 214 -3.24 11.11 32.83
CA TYR A 214 -2.39 11.20 34.01
C TYR A 214 -2.27 9.84 34.67
N TRP A 215 -1.05 9.32 34.73
CA TRP A 215 -0.70 8.12 35.47
C TRP A 215 -0.38 8.44 36.94
N GLY A 216 -0.77 7.55 37.84
CA GLY A 216 -0.69 7.74 39.29
C GLY A 216 0.68 7.44 39.92
N GLY A 217 1.58 6.76 39.21
CA GLY A 217 2.85 6.26 39.76
C GLY A 217 2.77 4.81 40.25
N ASP A 218 3.91 4.13 40.40
CA ASP A 218 3.96 2.73 40.86
C ASP A 218 3.63 2.61 42.37
N GLY A 219 2.39 2.19 42.66
CA GLY A 219 1.94 1.79 44.00
C GLY A 219 1.80 0.27 44.20
N SER A 220 1.91 -0.51 43.13
CA SER A 220 1.65 -1.95 43.08
C SER A 220 2.69 -2.79 43.83
N CYS A 221 3.92 -2.28 43.95
CA CYS A 221 5.05 -3.01 44.54
C CYS A 221 5.48 -2.46 45.90
N GLY A 222 4.68 -1.55 46.49
CA GLY A 222 4.98 -0.91 47.78
C GLY A 222 5.94 0.29 47.72
N GLY A 223 6.19 0.83 46.52
CA GLY A 223 6.93 2.08 46.28
C GLY A 223 6.05 3.34 46.37
N GLN A 224 6.68 4.52 46.33
CA GLN A 224 6.06 5.83 46.14
C GLN A 224 6.77 6.56 44.98
N ALA A 225 6.58 6.11 43.74
CA ALA A 225 6.97 6.88 42.56
C ALA A 225 5.90 7.95 42.27
N GLY A 226 6.31 9.17 41.92
CA GLY A 226 5.40 10.22 41.48
C GLY A 226 5.01 10.02 40.02
N GLY A 227 3.71 9.83 39.74
CA GLY A 227 3.20 9.73 38.37
C GLY A 227 3.22 11.04 37.58
N GLY A 228 2.88 10.97 36.29
CA GLY A 228 2.96 12.09 35.34
C GLY A 228 1.99 11.96 34.17
N LEU A 229 2.00 12.96 33.29
CA LEU A 229 1.26 12.90 32.03
C LEU A 229 1.98 11.95 31.07
N LEU A 230 1.27 10.92 30.61
CA LEU A 230 1.72 10.05 29.53
C LEU A 230 0.97 10.41 28.25
N GLN A 231 1.65 10.35 27.12
CA GLN A 231 1.11 10.71 25.81
C GLN A 231 1.68 9.81 24.72
N ALA A 232 0.84 9.48 23.75
CA ALA A 232 1.19 8.80 22.52
C ALA A 232 0.51 9.53 21.35
N GLU A 233 1.25 9.69 20.26
CA GLU A 233 0.74 10.08 18.95
C GLU A 233 0.72 8.81 18.12
N PHE A 234 -0.39 8.49 17.46
CA PHE A 234 -0.51 7.23 16.71
C PHE A 234 -0.34 7.45 15.20
N GLY A 235 0.03 8.65 14.76
CA GLY A 235 -0.03 9.06 13.35
C GLY A 235 1.18 8.65 12.52
N ASP A 236 2.24 8.19 13.16
CA ASP A 236 3.47 7.69 12.57
C ASP A 236 3.35 6.23 12.12
N ALA A 237 4.30 5.82 11.28
CA ALA A 237 4.20 4.54 10.59
C ALA A 237 4.76 3.40 11.44
N TYR A 238 3.97 2.34 11.64
CA TYR A 238 4.44 1.10 12.24
C TYR A 238 5.23 0.28 11.20
N ASP A 239 6.55 0.18 11.37
CA ASP A 239 7.38 -0.71 10.57
C ASP A 239 7.21 -2.17 11.04
N TRP A 240 6.16 -2.83 10.56
CA TRP A 240 5.87 -4.23 10.86
C TRP A 240 7.00 -5.20 10.45
N GLY A 241 7.89 -4.80 9.54
CA GLY A 241 9.08 -5.56 9.16
C GLY A 241 10.15 -5.56 10.25
N SER A 242 10.27 -4.45 10.98
CA SER A 242 11.16 -4.32 12.14
C SER A 242 10.55 -4.86 13.44
N ILE A 243 9.22 -4.99 13.54
CA ILE A 243 8.55 -5.58 14.70
C ILE A 243 8.51 -7.11 14.54
N LEU A 244 9.40 -7.82 15.21
CA LEU A 244 9.60 -9.26 15.01
C LEU A 244 8.55 -10.13 15.71
N VAL A 245 8.31 -11.33 15.18
CA VAL A 245 7.48 -12.36 15.86
C VAL A 245 8.13 -12.84 17.17
N SER A 246 9.46 -12.86 17.25
CA SER A 246 10.20 -13.34 18.43
C SER A 246 11.46 -12.54 18.70
N TYR A 247 11.75 -12.32 19.99
CA TYR A 247 12.92 -11.60 20.49
C TYR A 247 13.82 -12.48 21.37
N SER A 248 13.73 -13.81 21.24
CA SER A 248 14.48 -14.76 22.06
C SER A 248 15.99 -14.81 21.78
N SER A 249 16.46 -14.42 20.59
CA SER A 249 17.89 -14.25 20.27
C SER A 249 18.12 -13.44 18.99
N GLY A 250 19.06 -12.47 19.02
CA GLY A 250 19.60 -11.82 17.81
C GLY A 250 18.68 -10.80 17.12
N TYR A 251 18.42 -9.67 17.78
CA TYR A 251 17.67 -8.54 17.22
C TYR A 251 18.49 -7.23 17.27
N THR A 252 18.20 -6.29 16.38
CA THR A 252 18.87 -4.98 16.31
C THR A 252 18.28 -3.96 17.28
N ALA A 253 18.97 -2.84 17.50
CA ALA A 253 18.45 -1.73 18.30
C ALA A 253 17.18 -1.13 17.68
N GLN A 254 17.09 -1.07 16.34
CA GLN A 254 15.91 -0.60 15.62
C GLN A 254 14.71 -1.54 15.84
N GLN A 255 14.92 -2.85 15.74
CA GLN A 255 13.87 -3.84 15.99
C GLN A 255 13.40 -3.82 17.45
N ALA A 256 14.31 -3.56 18.39
CA ALA A 256 13.97 -3.37 19.80
C ALA A 256 13.15 -2.08 20.04
N ALA A 257 13.52 -0.98 19.39
CA ALA A 257 12.81 0.29 19.47
C ALA A 257 11.40 0.18 18.89
N ALA A 258 11.23 -0.39 17.70
CA ALA A 258 9.92 -0.55 17.06
C ALA A 258 8.94 -1.40 17.90
N ALA A 259 9.44 -2.43 18.58
CA ALA A 259 8.61 -3.21 19.50
C ALA A 259 8.29 -2.47 20.81
N ALA A 260 9.24 -1.67 21.32
CA ALA A 260 9.03 -0.86 22.53
C ALA A 260 7.97 0.24 22.28
N GLU A 261 8.09 0.94 21.16
CA GLU A 261 7.18 1.99 20.70
C GLU A 261 5.75 1.47 20.59
N LEU A 262 5.52 0.41 19.82
CA LEU A 262 4.20 -0.21 19.69
C LEU A 262 3.60 -0.59 21.06
N ASN A 263 4.39 -1.20 21.94
CA ASN A 263 3.89 -1.64 23.25
C ASN A 263 3.61 -0.45 24.18
N TYR A 264 4.40 0.62 24.11
CA TYR A 264 4.17 1.86 24.86
C TYR A 264 2.88 2.53 24.38
N GLU A 265 2.71 2.71 23.07
CA GLU A 265 1.53 3.36 22.50
C GLU A 265 0.24 2.59 22.77
N VAL A 266 0.27 1.27 22.60
CA VAL A 266 -0.86 0.41 22.99
C VAL A 266 -1.13 0.57 24.49
N GLY A 267 -0.11 0.63 25.33
CA GLY A 267 -0.28 0.90 26.77
C GLY A 267 -0.91 2.26 27.05
N VAL A 268 -0.51 3.32 26.34
CA VAL A 268 -1.11 4.65 26.47
C VAL A 268 -2.57 4.65 25.99
N ALA A 269 -2.88 4.01 24.87
CA ALA A 269 -4.23 3.90 24.34
C ALA A 269 -5.18 3.19 25.31
N PHE A 270 -4.68 2.20 26.04
CA PHE A 270 -5.40 1.47 27.08
C PHE A 270 -5.34 2.15 28.47
N GLU A 271 -4.83 3.38 28.59
CA GLU A 271 -4.71 4.09 29.88
C GLU A 271 -4.02 3.24 30.97
N MET A 272 -2.90 2.60 30.61
CA MET A 272 -2.19 1.63 31.47
C MET A 272 -1.74 2.20 32.83
N ASP A 273 -2.19 1.62 33.93
CA ASP A 273 -1.61 1.91 35.23
C ASP A 273 -0.26 1.17 35.37
N TYR A 274 0.83 1.86 35.02
CA TYR A 274 2.17 1.30 34.96
C TYR A 274 2.77 1.02 36.35
N GLY A 275 3.44 -0.12 36.50
CA GLY A 275 4.21 -0.48 37.69
C GLY A 275 5.40 -1.40 37.38
N VAL A 276 6.38 -1.46 38.29
CA VAL A 276 7.63 -2.22 38.08
C VAL A 276 7.42 -3.74 38.16
N CYS A 277 6.49 -4.18 38.99
CA CYS A 277 6.18 -5.61 39.17
C CYS A 277 4.93 -6.05 38.40
N ALA A 278 4.02 -5.13 38.09
CA ALA A 278 2.81 -5.36 37.32
C ALA A 278 2.25 -4.03 36.80
N SER A 279 1.68 -4.06 35.60
CA SER A 279 0.92 -2.94 35.02
C SER A 279 -0.49 -3.42 34.65
N GLY A 280 -1.49 -2.58 34.90
CA GLY A 280 -2.91 -2.96 34.82
C GLY A 280 -3.76 -2.02 33.97
N SER A 281 -4.71 -2.60 33.22
CA SER A 281 -5.73 -1.86 32.48
C SER A 281 -6.98 -2.75 32.29
N TYR A 282 -8.04 -2.18 31.73
CA TYR A 282 -9.31 -2.82 31.43
C TYR A 282 -9.35 -3.27 29.96
N VAL A 283 -9.49 -4.58 29.73
CA VAL A 283 -9.65 -5.17 28.38
C VAL A 283 -10.89 -4.60 27.67
N GLU A 284 -11.91 -4.19 28.43
CA GLU A 284 -13.13 -3.53 27.93
C GLU A 284 -12.85 -2.31 27.06
N LEU A 285 -11.76 -1.57 27.32
CA LEU A 285 -11.37 -0.41 26.53
C LEU A 285 -11.06 -0.78 25.07
N GLY A 286 -10.71 -2.05 24.80
CA GLY A 286 -10.39 -2.52 23.45
C GLY A 286 -11.51 -2.26 22.44
N ALA A 287 -12.78 -2.31 22.86
CA ALA A 287 -13.92 -1.98 22.01
C ALA A 287 -13.85 -0.55 21.42
N GLN A 288 -13.18 0.37 22.11
CA GLN A 288 -12.97 1.75 21.67
C GLN A 288 -11.56 1.96 21.12
N VAL A 289 -10.55 1.34 21.74
CA VAL A 289 -9.14 1.53 21.41
C VAL A 289 -8.81 1.00 20.02
N TYR A 290 -9.22 -0.23 19.70
CA TYR A 290 -8.91 -0.83 18.40
C TYR A 290 -9.47 0.01 17.24
N PRO A 291 -10.74 0.46 17.25
CA PRO A 291 -11.23 1.33 16.17
C PRO A 291 -10.67 2.75 16.19
N SER A 292 -10.50 3.36 17.37
CA SER A 292 -10.19 4.80 17.48
C SER A 292 -8.72 5.12 17.21
N TYR A 293 -7.81 4.26 17.67
CA TYR A 293 -6.37 4.49 17.60
C TYR A 293 -5.68 3.57 16.60
N PHE A 294 -6.19 2.34 16.41
CA PHE A 294 -5.54 1.32 15.57
C PHE A 294 -6.34 0.95 14.31
N ARG A 295 -7.37 1.74 13.97
CA ARG A 295 -8.15 1.62 12.73
C ARG A 295 -8.79 0.23 12.49
N CYS A 296 -9.08 -0.51 13.54
CA CYS A 296 -9.85 -1.74 13.42
C CYS A 296 -11.33 -1.45 13.13
N ALA A 297 -12.07 -2.48 12.70
CA ALA A 297 -13.47 -2.38 12.34
C ALA A 297 -14.32 -1.76 13.47
N ALA A 298 -15.24 -0.87 13.11
CA ALA A 298 -16.17 -0.27 14.07
C ALA A 298 -17.14 -1.29 14.73
N THR A 299 -17.18 -2.53 14.22
CA THR A 299 -17.88 -3.67 14.82
C THR A 299 -17.12 -4.32 15.97
N THR A 300 -15.87 -3.91 16.24
CA THR A 300 -15.14 -4.39 17.42
C THR A 300 -15.95 -4.07 18.68
N GLU A 301 -16.27 -5.09 19.46
CA GLU A 301 -17.09 -4.95 20.67
C GLU A 301 -16.55 -5.79 21.81
N PHE A 302 -16.83 -5.36 23.05
CA PHE A 302 -16.55 -6.15 24.24
C PHE A 302 -17.81 -6.88 24.69
N ILE A 303 -17.72 -8.20 24.84
CA ILE A 303 -18.78 -9.04 25.38
C ILE A 303 -18.38 -9.62 26.73
N ASN A 304 -19.34 -9.70 27.65
CA ASN A 304 -19.11 -10.13 29.03
C ASN A 304 -19.68 -11.53 29.26
N ARG A 305 -18.86 -12.45 29.79
CA ARG A 305 -19.24 -13.87 30.02
C ARG A 305 -20.55 -14.03 30.78
N SER A 306 -20.84 -13.15 31.74
CA SER A 306 -22.04 -13.21 32.59
C SER A 306 -23.35 -13.09 31.81
N GLN A 307 -23.30 -12.56 30.59
CA GLN A 307 -24.46 -12.36 29.71
C GLN A 307 -24.74 -13.56 28.78
N HIS A 308 -23.90 -14.60 28.83
CA HIS A 308 -23.94 -15.72 27.89
C HIS A 308 -24.01 -17.07 28.62
N THR A 309 -24.71 -18.04 28.02
CA THR A 309 -24.57 -19.47 28.41
C THR A 309 -23.24 -20.03 27.94
N ALA A 310 -22.80 -21.18 28.48
CA ALA A 310 -21.58 -21.84 28.00
C ALA A 310 -21.64 -22.15 26.49
N ASP A 311 -22.81 -22.54 25.98
CA ASP A 311 -23.02 -22.80 24.57
C ASP A 311 -22.99 -21.51 23.73
N SER A 312 -23.65 -20.43 24.14
CA SER A 312 -23.61 -19.17 23.40
C SER A 312 -22.24 -18.49 23.46
N TRP A 313 -21.52 -18.59 24.58
CA TRP A 313 -20.17 -18.07 24.72
C TRP A 313 -19.19 -18.79 23.80
N TRP A 314 -19.32 -20.12 23.75
CA TRP A 314 -18.55 -20.94 22.83
C TRP A 314 -18.87 -20.62 21.36
N ALA A 315 -20.13 -20.33 21.03
CA ALA A 315 -20.51 -19.90 19.69
C ALA A 315 -19.82 -18.60 19.27
N HIS A 316 -19.58 -17.66 20.18
CA HIS A 316 -18.78 -16.46 19.88
C HIS A 316 -17.31 -16.80 19.60
N ILE A 317 -16.68 -17.64 20.43
CA ILE A 317 -15.30 -18.11 20.21
C ILE A 317 -15.17 -18.79 18.83
N ARG A 318 -16.13 -19.66 18.50
CA ARG A 318 -16.23 -20.32 17.19
C ARG A 318 -16.40 -19.30 16.07
N ALA A 319 -17.31 -18.34 16.21
CA ALA A 319 -17.58 -17.35 15.17
C ALA A 319 -16.34 -16.53 14.80
N GLU A 320 -15.52 -16.15 15.79
CA GLU A 320 -14.28 -15.41 15.55
C GLU A 320 -13.17 -16.30 14.96
N LEU A 321 -12.98 -17.52 15.47
CA LEU A 321 -11.88 -18.39 15.03
C LEU A 321 -12.17 -19.17 13.74
N ASP A 322 -13.46 -19.38 13.41
CA ASP A 322 -13.90 -19.92 12.11
C ASP A 322 -14.07 -18.83 11.05
N ALA A 323 -14.00 -17.55 11.43
CA ALA A 323 -13.99 -16.47 10.47
C ALA A 323 -12.86 -16.69 9.47
N LEU A 324 -13.06 -16.19 8.25
CA LEU A 324 -12.01 -16.14 7.25
C LEU A 324 -11.71 -14.66 7.02
N PRO A 325 -10.45 -14.21 7.21
CA PRO A 325 -9.42 -14.89 7.98
C PRO A 325 -9.82 -14.98 9.47
N PRO A 326 -9.27 -15.94 10.23
CA PRO A 326 -9.58 -16.12 11.65
C PRO A 326 -9.23 -14.89 12.47
N ARG A 327 -10.01 -14.60 13.51
CA ARG A 327 -9.87 -13.40 14.34
C ARG A 327 -9.46 -13.78 15.77
N PRO A 328 -8.18 -13.61 16.16
CA PRO A 328 -7.76 -13.79 17.54
C PRO A 328 -8.45 -12.76 18.46
N MET A 329 -8.93 -13.22 19.61
CA MET A 329 -9.69 -12.38 20.54
C MET A 329 -8.79 -11.88 21.68
N HIS A 330 -8.96 -10.62 22.05
CA HIS A 330 -8.36 -10.04 23.25
C HIS A 330 -9.23 -10.41 24.45
N TYR A 331 -8.75 -11.33 25.27
CA TYR A 331 -9.58 -12.06 26.22
C TYR A 331 -9.18 -11.76 27.66
N ARG A 332 -10.17 -11.53 28.52
CA ARG A 332 -10.01 -11.28 29.95
C ARG A 332 -10.47 -12.48 30.76
N ILE A 333 -9.67 -12.91 31.72
CA ILE A 333 -10.06 -13.84 32.77
C ILE A 333 -9.58 -13.30 34.10
N THR A 334 -10.50 -12.98 35.01
CA THR A 334 -10.22 -12.40 36.33
C THR A 334 -9.45 -11.08 36.21
N SER A 335 -8.26 -10.96 36.80
CA SER A 335 -7.35 -9.81 36.66
C SER A 335 -6.32 -9.97 35.54
N HIS A 336 -6.48 -10.97 34.67
CA HIS A 336 -5.50 -11.29 33.63
C HIS A 336 -6.07 -11.09 32.22
N SER A 337 -5.22 -10.61 31.32
CA SER A 337 -5.47 -10.60 29.86
C SER A 337 -4.65 -11.69 29.18
N ILE A 338 -5.26 -12.35 28.20
CA ILE A 338 -4.69 -13.38 27.33
C ILE A 338 -5.21 -13.19 25.90
N ILE A 339 -4.59 -13.87 24.95
CA ILE A 339 -5.09 -13.98 23.58
C ILE A 339 -5.74 -15.35 23.42
N CYS A 340 -6.99 -15.37 22.94
CA CYS A 340 -7.65 -16.58 22.51
C CYS A 340 -7.53 -16.70 20.98
N ASP A 341 -6.68 -17.62 20.53
CA ASP A 341 -6.23 -17.72 19.12
C ASP A 341 -6.35 -19.15 18.56
N GLY A 342 -7.17 -20.00 19.16
CA GLY A 342 -7.38 -21.37 18.69
C GLY A 342 -8.42 -22.10 19.53
N TYR A 343 -9.00 -23.17 18.98
CA TYR A 343 -9.96 -24.01 19.70
C TYR A 343 -9.86 -25.50 19.28
N GLN A 344 -10.31 -26.41 20.15
CA GLN A 344 -10.47 -27.83 19.89
C GLN A 344 -11.76 -28.33 20.56
N GLU A 345 -12.56 -29.11 19.83
CA GLU A 345 -13.74 -29.78 20.36
C GLU A 345 -13.56 -31.30 20.35
N GLU A 346 -13.88 -31.91 21.48
CA GLU A 346 -13.95 -33.36 21.66
C GLU A 346 -15.24 -33.73 22.36
N ALA A 347 -15.66 -34.99 22.21
CA ALA A 347 -16.80 -35.53 22.93
C ALA A 347 -16.66 -35.31 24.46
N GLY A 348 -17.35 -34.29 24.97
CA GLY A 348 -17.39 -33.93 26.40
C GLY A 348 -16.45 -32.81 26.87
N ALA A 349 -15.66 -32.17 25.99
CA ALA A 349 -14.83 -31.02 26.36
C ALA A 349 -14.62 -30.03 25.20
N ARG A 350 -14.53 -28.75 25.54
CA ARG A 350 -14.28 -27.64 24.62
C ARG A 350 -13.04 -26.90 25.10
N TYR A 351 -11.95 -26.96 24.34
CA TYR A 351 -10.69 -26.32 24.68
C TYR A 351 -10.45 -25.10 23.82
N TYR A 352 -10.08 -23.98 24.40
CA TYR A 352 -9.53 -22.85 23.66
C TYR A 352 -8.06 -22.69 24.00
N HIS A 353 -7.28 -22.21 23.03
CA HIS A 353 -5.89 -21.92 23.22
C HIS A 353 -5.75 -20.56 23.93
N MET A 354 -4.86 -20.51 24.92
CA MET A 354 -4.48 -19.31 25.64
C MET A 354 -3.03 -18.99 25.31
N ASN A 355 -2.78 -17.90 24.59
CA ASN A 355 -1.46 -17.29 24.54
C ASN A 355 -1.41 -16.17 25.59
N TYR A 356 -0.58 -16.36 26.62
CA TYR A 356 -0.52 -15.46 27.78
C TYR A 356 0.36 -14.21 27.54
N GLY A 357 1.15 -14.15 26.46
CA GLY A 357 2.11 -13.06 26.25
C GLY A 357 3.24 -13.06 27.30
N TRP A 358 3.85 -14.24 27.54
CA TRP A 358 4.95 -14.43 28.48
C TRP A 358 6.09 -15.29 27.90
N GLY A 359 6.63 -14.86 26.75
CA GLY A 359 7.84 -15.47 26.19
C GLY A 359 7.59 -16.76 25.42
N GLY A 360 6.34 -17.06 25.03
CA GLY A 360 5.91 -18.36 24.47
C GLY A 360 5.96 -19.54 25.45
N SER A 361 6.59 -19.37 26.61
CA SER A 361 6.83 -20.41 27.62
C SER A 361 5.60 -20.83 28.44
N GLN A 362 4.43 -20.24 28.19
CA GLN A 362 3.24 -20.39 29.03
C GLN A 362 1.92 -20.46 28.25
N SER A 363 1.95 -20.75 26.94
CA SER A 363 0.74 -21.01 26.17
C SER A 363 0.20 -22.42 26.45
N LEU A 364 -1.12 -22.58 26.52
CA LEU A 364 -1.76 -23.87 26.78
C LEU A 364 -3.18 -23.96 26.20
N TRP A 365 -3.70 -25.17 26.16
CA TRP A 365 -5.11 -25.45 25.88
C TRP A 365 -5.87 -25.50 27.20
N TYR A 366 -6.93 -24.70 27.32
CA TYR A 366 -7.75 -24.60 28.52
C TYR A 366 -9.19 -25.02 28.23
N ALA A 367 -9.75 -25.89 29.07
CA ALA A 367 -11.13 -26.31 28.92
C ALA A 367 -12.08 -25.21 29.41
N LEU A 368 -13.05 -24.83 28.59
CA LEU A 368 -14.07 -23.84 28.91
C LEU A 368 -14.72 -24.11 30.27
N ASP A 369 -14.83 -23.07 31.09
CA ASP A 369 -15.62 -23.13 32.31
C ASP A 369 -17.11 -23.12 32.00
N GLU A 370 -17.69 -24.32 32.09
CA GLU A 370 -19.13 -24.55 31.97
C GLU A 370 -19.90 -24.15 33.25
N VAL A 371 -19.18 -23.95 34.36
CA VAL A 371 -19.72 -23.46 35.63
C VAL A 371 -19.50 -21.94 35.70
N TYR A 372 -20.57 -21.17 35.48
CA TYR A 372 -20.51 -19.71 35.51
C TYR A 372 -21.66 -19.10 36.31
N CYS A 373 -21.54 -17.82 36.64
CA CYS A 373 -22.55 -17.09 37.42
C CYS A 373 -23.33 -16.11 36.54
N PRO A 374 -24.63 -16.36 36.26
CA PRO A 374 -25.39 -15.56 35.29
C PRO A 374 -26.08 -14.32 35.88
N TRP A 375 -25.83 -13.95 37.15
CA TRP A 375 -26.53 -12.82 37.79
C TRP A 375 -25.59 -11.69 38.24
N SER A 376 -26.12 -10.47 38.20
CA SER A 376 -25.47 -9.24 38.66
C SER A 376 -25.01 -9.33 40.13
N GLY A 377 -23.76 -8.99 40.40
CA GLY A 377 -23.15 -8.99 41.75
C GLY A 377 -22.40 -10.28 42.13
N CYS A 378 -22.25 -11.22 41.20
CA CYS A 378 -21.49 -12.44 41.38
C CYS A 378 -20.10 -12.34 40.74
N ASP A 379 -19.18 -11.63 41.40
CA ASP A 379 -17.86 -11.27 40.85
C ASP A 379 -16.84 -12.42 40.83
N HIS A 380 -17.30 -13.68 40.92
CA HIS A 380 -16.40 -14.82 41.09
C HIS A 380 -15.59 -15.16 39.83
N LEU A 381 -16.01 -14.77 38.62
CA LEU A 381 -15.22 -14.95 37.40
C LEU A 381 -15.49 -13.77 36.47
N ALA A 382 -14.70 -12.69 36.60
CA ALA A 382 -14.75 -11.57 35.66
C ALA A 382 -14.12 -12.01 34.33
N GLU A 383 -14.92 -12.62 33.47
CA GLU A 383 -14.51 -13.11 32.16
C GLU A 383 -15.21 -12.30 31.05
N GLY A 384 -14.47 -11.96 30.01
CA GLY A 384 -14.94 -11.13 28.91
C GLY A 384 -13.97 -11.19 27.74
N MET A 385 -14.40 -10.78 26.56
CA MET A 385 -13.52 -10.70 25.40
C MET A 385 -13.91 -9.57 24.47
N VAL A 386 -12.91 -9.00 23.83
CA VAL A 386 -13.10 -8.12 22.68
C VAL A 386 -13.08 -8.99 21.43
N ILE A 387 -14.17 -8.92 20.67
CA ILE A 387 -14.41 -9.68 19.43
C ILE A 387 -14.51 -8.71 18.25
N GLY A 388 -14.44 -9.20 17.01
CA GLY A 388 -14.50 -8.37 15.82
C GLY A 388 -13.25 -7.49 15.65
N ILE A 389 -12.10 -7.93 16.18
CA ILE A 389 -10.82 -7.23 16.02
C ILE A 389 -10.26 -7.60 14.64
N GLU A 390 -10.50 -6.74 13.67
CA GLU A 390 -10.02 -6.91 12.31
C GLU A 390 -9.74 -5.56 11.64
N PRO A 391 -8.92 -5.51 10.59
CA PRO A 391 -8.72 -4.29 9.81
C PRO A 391 -10.03 -3.77 9.20
N LEU A 392 -10.13 -2.47 8.92
CA LEU A 392 -11.29 -1.84 8.25
C LEU A 392 -11.64 -2.42 6.86
N GLY A 393 -10.83 -3.35 6.34
CA GLY A 393 -11.17 -4.25 5.23
C GLY A 393 -10.14 -5.38 5.09
N TYR A 394 -10.59 -6.57 4.72
CA TYR A 394 -9.73 -7.71 4.42
C TYR A 394 -10.27 -8.52 3.23
N PHE A 395 -9.39 -9.26 2.56
CA PHE A 395 -9.74 -10.16 1.46
C PHE A 395 -9.62 -11.62 1.92
N THR A 396 -10.58 -12.46 1.55
CA THR A 396 -10.45 -13.92 1.70
C THR A 396 -10.32 -14.58 0.35
N VAL A 397 -9.25 -15.33 0.16
CA VAL A 397 -9.03 -16.15 -1.03
C VAL A 397 -9.54 -17.56 -0.72
N SER A 398 -10.51 -18.06 -1.48
CA SER A 398 -10.96 -19.44 -1.36
C SER A 398 -9.99 -20.37 -2.09
N ALA A 399 -9.43 -21.38 -1.41
CA ALA A 399 -8.53 -22.33 -2.04
C ALA A 399 -9.29 -23.12 -3.14
N PRO A 400 -8.73 -23.29 -4.35
CA PRO A 400 -9.37 -24.07 -5.38
C PRO A 400 -9.47 -25.56 -4.99
N PRO A 401 -10.45 -26.32 -5.51
CA PRO A 401 -10.56 -27.75 -5.26
C PRO A 401 -9.29 -28.49 -5.68
N ALA A 402 -8.81 -29.40 -4.84
CA ALA A 402 -7.64 -30.22 -5.15
C ALA A 402 -7.87 -31.04 -6.44
N GLY A 403 -7.04 -30.79 -7.47
CA GLY A 403 -7.09 -31.49 -8.75
C GLY A 403 -7.86 -30.80 -9.88
N ALA A 404 -8.20 -29.50 -9.76
CA ALA A 404 -8.83 -28.74 -10.83
C ALA A 404 -7.87 -28.54 -12.04
N ILE A 405 -8.37 -28.83 -13.25
CA ILE A 405 -7.70 -28.53 -14.53
C ILE A 405 -8.38 -27.29 -15.10
N TRP A 406 -7.61 -26.21 -15.30
CA TRP A 406 -8.15 -24.91 -15.72
C TRP A 406 -8.11 -24.75 -17.24
N THR A 407 -9.19 -24.23 -17.80
CA THR A 407 -9.32 -23.84 -19.21
C THR A 407 -9.50 -22.32 -19.31
N HIS A 408 -8.97 -21.71 -20.37
CA HIS A 408 -9.09 -20.28 -20.64
C HIS A 408 -10.56 -19.82 -20.60
N GLY A 409 -10.91 -18.92 -19.68
CA GLY A 409 -12.25 -18.34 -19.52
C GLY A 409 -13.00 -18.68 -18.22
N GLU A 410 -12.45 -19.56 -17.36
CA GLU A 410 -13.00 -19.88 -16.03
C GLU A 410 -12.20 -19.15 -14.92
N PRO A 411 -12.84 -18.66 -13.85
CA PRO A 411 -12.15 -17.99 -12.75
C PRO A 411 -11.33 -18.99 -11.91
N MET A 412 -10.08 -18.63 -11.61
CA MET A 412 -9.12 -19.45 -10.85
C MET A 412 -9.47 -19.55 -9.36
N THR A 413 -10.01 -18.49 -8.80
CA THR A 413 -10.49 -18.45 -7.41
C THR A 413 -11.48 -17.29 -7.27
N THR A 414 -12.33 -17.38 -6.27
CA THR A 414 -13.25 -16.32 -5.91
C THR A 414 -12.76 -15.70 -4.60
N VAL A 415 -12.43 -14.41 -4.64
CA VAL A 415 -12.10 -13.62 -3.47
C VAL A 415 -13.36 -12.99 -2.93
N THR A 416 -13.65 -13.24 -1.65
CA THR A 416 -14.77 -12.58 -1.00
C THR A 416 -14.22 -11.45 -0.13
N TRP A 417 -14.55 -10.21 -0.48
CA TRP A 417 -14.36 -9.09 0.44
C TRP A 417 -15.52 -9.12 1.43
N SER A 418 -15.18 -9.15 2.72
CA SER A 418 -16.16 -9.09 3.80
C SER A 418 -16.01 -7.73 4.46
N GLY A 419 -16.87 -6.78 4.12
CA GLY A 419 -16.94 -5.53 4.86
C GLY A 419 -17.54 -5.75 6.25
N ALA A 420 -17.11 -4.96 7.23
CA ALA A 420 -17.66 -4.94 8.60
C ALA A 420 -19.18 -4.71 8.65
N SER A 421 -19.82 -4.29 7.55
CA SER A 421 -21.28 -4.11 7.42
C SER A 421 -22.04 -5.34 6.89
N GLY A 422 -21.40 -6.50 6.73
CA GLY A 422 -22.04 -7.73 6.22
C GLY A 422 -22.33 -7.73 4.71
N ALA A 423 -21.77 -6.78 3.96
CA ALA A 423 -21.79 -6.81 2.49
C ALA A 423 -20.63 -7.67 1.99
N SER A 424 -20.94 -8.81 1.38
CA SER A 424 -19.96 -9.64 0.68
C SER A 424 -19.85 -9.20 -0.77
N VAL A 425 -18.67 -8.73 -1.21
CA VAL A 425 -18.37 -8.57 -2.64
C VAL A 425 -17.64 -9.83 -3.09
N VAL A 426 -18.22 -10.52 -4.06
CA VAL A 426 -17.67 -11.73 -4.67
C VAL A 426 -16.85 -11.29 -5.89
N LEU A 427 -15.54 -11.56 -5.87
CA LEU A 427 -14.57 -11.16 -6.88
C LEU A 427 -14.03 -12.42 -7.56
N ASP A 428 -14.30 -12.59 -8.85
CA ASP A 428 -13.73 -13.70 -9.63
C ASP A 428 -12.34 -13.33 -10.15
N LEU A 429 -11.30 -14.01 -9.67
CA LEU A 429 -9.92 -13.83 -10.10
C LEU A 429 -9.62 -14.72 -11.31
N TYR A 430 -9.10 -14.13 -12.39
CA TYR A 430 -8.66 -14.85 -13.59
C TYR A 430 -7.13 -14.85 -13.63
N ALA A 431 -6.51 -15.98 -13.99
CA ALA A 431 -5.07 -16.02 -14.22
C ALA A 431 -4.73 -15.43 -15.59
N ASP A 432 -3.67 -14.63 -15.63
CA ASP A 432 -2.93 -14.35 -16.84
C ASP A 432 -2.19 -15.64 -17.32
N THR A 433 -2.13 -15.79 -18.65
CA THR A 433 -1.30 -16.70 -19.43
C THR A 433 0.10 -16.98 -18.87
N GLN A 434 0.77 -16.01 -18.24
CA GLN A 434 2.10 -16.24 -17.63
C GLN A 434 2.06 -17.11 -16.36
N PHE A 435 0.99 -17.06 -15.57
CA PHE A 435 0.83 -17.90 -14.38
C PHE A 435 0.60 -19.37 -14.76
N VAL A 436 -0.15 -19.61 -15.83
CA VAL A 436 -0.42 -20.96 -16.37
C VAL A 436 0.84 -21.59 -16.96
N ALA A 437 1.72 -20.79 -17.58
CA ALA A 437 3.01 -21.26 -18.11
C ALA A 437 3.98 -21.70 -16.99
N ARG A 438 4.09 -20.93 -15.90
CA ARG A 438 4.93 -21.28 -14.73
C ARG A 438 4.41 -22.51 -13.97
N LEU A 439 3.09 -22.72 -13.95
CA LEU A 439 2.48 -23.92 -13.36
C LEU A 439 2.66 -25.17 -14.23
N ALA A 440 2.66 -25.01 -15.56
CA ALA A 440 2.91 -26.10 -16.51
C ALA A 440 4.35 -26.64 -16.41
N ASP A 441 5.34 -25.76 -16.21
CA ASP A 441 6.74 -26.14 -15.96
C ASP A 441 6.94 -26.89 -14.64
N TRP A 442 6.13 -26.60 -13.61
CA TRP A 442 6.13 -27.31 -12.33
C TRP A 442 5.57 -28.74 -12.45
N THR A 443 4.52 -28.96 -13.26
CA THR A 443 3.99 -30.30 -13.52
C THR A 443 4.89 -31.17 -14.41
N ALA A 444 5.85 -30.56 -15.11
CA ALA A 444 6.74 -31.25 -16.05
C ALA A 444 8.07 -31.73 -15.42
N ASN A 445 8.50 -31.17 -14.27
CA ASN A 445 9.78 -31.49 -13.63
C ASN A 445 9.60 -31.92 -12.15
N ASP A 446 9.60 -33.25 -11.96
CA ASP A 446 9.78 -34.02 -10.72
C ASP A 446 8.76 -33.95 -9.57
N GLY A 447 7.86 -34.94 -9.56
CA GLY A 447 7.02 -35.33 -8.43
C GLY A 447 7.74 -36.17 -7.36
N GLN A 448 8.85 -35.71 -6.79
CA GLN A 448 9.42 -36.26 -5.55
C GLN A 448 10.08 -35.19 -4.68
N GLU A 449 9.30 -34.60 -3.78
CA GLU A 449 9.63 -34.33 -2.36
C GLU A 449 8.55 -33.42 -1.78
N THR A 450 7.82 -33.91 -0.76
CA THR A 450 6.91 -33.10 0.05
C THR A 450 7.69 -32.45 1.19
N PRO A 451 7.81 -31.12 1.29
CA PRO A 451 8.27 -30.48 2.50
C PRO A 451 7.11 -30.41 3.50
N ALA A 452 7.29 -31.01 4.68
CA ALA A 452 6.45 -30.75 5.83
C ALA A 452 6.96 -29.48 6.54
N GLY A 453 6.29 -28.35 6.33
CA GLY A 453 6.58 -27.07 6.99
C GLY A 453 5.81 -25.90 6.33
N PRO A 454 5.54 -24.79 7.05
CA PRO A 454 4.95 -23.61 6.45
C PRO A 454 5.92 -23.05 5.39
N VAL A 455 5.39 -22.78 4.21
CA VAL A 455 6.12 -22.23 3.07
C VAL A 455 6.60 -20.81 3.43
N ASP A 456 7.88 -20.57 3.22
CA ASP A 456 8.54 -19.27 3.31
C ASP A 456 7.86 -18.25 2.37
N PRO A 457 7.45 -17.05 2.81
CA PRO A 457 6.82 -16.05 1.95
C PRO A 457 7.78 -15.36 0.96
N ALA A 458 9.06 -15.76 0.87
CA ALA A 458 10.02 -15.23 -0.09
C ALA A 458 9.83 -15.71 -1.56
N TRP A 459 8.62 -16.10 -1.98
CA TRP A 459 8.32 -16.49 -3.36
C TRP A 459 7.44 -15.44 -4.07
N GLY A 460 8.09 -14.53 -4.81
CA GLY A 460 7.56 -13.79 -5.97
C GLY A 460 6.12 -13.28 -5.89
N THR A 461 5.87 -12.23 -5.11
CA THR A 461 4.58 -11.51 -5.04
C THR A 461 4.50 -10.38 -6.08
N GLY A 462 4.54 -10.74 -7.36
CA GLY A 462 4.37 -9.80 -8.48
C GLY A 462 3.24 -10.24 -9.39
N GLY A 463 1.99 -10.07 -8.94
CA GLY A 463 0.80 -10.31 -9.76
C GLY A 463 -0.14 -9.13 -9.66
N ASP A 464 -0.42 -8.49 -10.79
CA ASP A 464 -1.47 -7.48 -10.90
C ASP A 464 -2.85 -8.17 -10.93
N PHE A 465 -3.81 -7.62 -10.18
CA PHE A 465 -5.19 -8.11 -10.18
C PHE A 465 -6.12 -7.08 -10.83
N ARG A 466 -7.12 -7.56 -11.58
CA ARG A 466 -8.24 -6.76 -12.08
C ARG A 466 -9.57 -7.36 -11.64
N ILE A 467 -10.54 -6.52 -11.31
CA ILE A 467 -11.90 -6.93 -10.94
C ILE A 467 -12.80 -6.80 -12.18
N LYS A 468 -13.44 -7.89 -12.60
CA LYS A 468 -14.48 -7.86 -13.63
C LYS A 468 -15.87 -7.78 -12.98
N VAL A 469 -16.56 -6.66 -13.15
CA VAL A 469 -17.96 -6.51 -12.71
C VAL A 469 -18.86 -6.79 -13.90
N VAL A 470 -19.70 -7.82 -13.83
CA VAL A 470 -20.67 -8.18 -14.89
C VAL A 470 -22.07 -7.78 -14.44
N GLY A 471 -22.74 -6.93 -15.23
CA GLY A 471 -24.13 -6.56 -14.99
C GLY A 471 -25.10 -7.63 -15.50
N ASP A 472 -26.34 -7.61 -14.99
CA ASP A 472 -27.42 -8.55 -15.35
C ASP A 472 -27.79 -8.52 -16.86
N ASP A 473 -27.30 -7.55 -17.61
CA ASP A 473 -27.48 -7.38 -19.06
C ASP A 473 -26.33 -7.97 -19.91
N GLY A 474 -25.34 -8.59 -19.27
CA GLY A 474 -24.19 -9.23 -19.92
C GLY A 474 -23.06 -8.27 -20.30
N ARG A 475 -23.15 -6.98 -19.94
CA ARG A 475 -22.02 -6.04 -20.07
C ARG A 475 -21.09 -6.17 -18.87
N PHE A 476 -19.81 -5.90 -19.08
CA PHE A 476 -18.83 -5.94 -18.00
C PHE A 476 -17.90 -4.73 -18.01
N ALA A 477 -17.33 -4.42 -16.85
CA ALA A 477 -16.29 -3.41 -16.67
C ALA A 477 -15.14 -4.00 -15.84
N TRP A 478 -13.92 -3.55 -16.14
CA TRP A 478 -12.71 -3.90 -15.37
C TRP A 478 -12.37 -2.76 -14.39
N SER A 479 -11.83 -3.09 -13.24
CA SER A 479 -11.25 -2.10 -12.32
C SER A 479 -9.82 -1.69 -12.74
N PRO A 480 -9.27 -0.59 -12.17
CA PRO A 480 -7.83 -0.34 -12.16
C PRO A 480 -7.05 -1.53 -11.58
N ARG A 481 -5.75 -1.59 -11.86
CA ARG A 481 -4.82 -2.54 -11.24
C ARG A 481 -4.55 -2.08 -9.81
N PHE A 482 -4.43 -3.02 -8.88
CA PHE A 482 -4.06 -2.68 -7.50
C PHE A 482 -3.06 -3.69 -6.95
N GLY A 483 -1.95 -3.20 -6.38
CA GLY A 483 -1.07 -3.96 -5.52
C GLY A 483 -1.65 -4.09 -4.11
N ILE A 484 -1.53 -5.27 -3.51
CA ILE A 484 -1.87 -5.49 -2.09
C ILE A 484 -0.56 -5.30 -1.31
N PHE A 485 -0.59 -4.38 -0.33
CA PHE A 485 0.47 -3.94 0.60
C PHE A 485 1.29 -2.71 0.18
N GLY A 486 1.07 -1.61 0.93
CA GLY A 486 1.97 -0.46 0.96
C GLY A 486 3.28 -0.84 1.64
N GLY A 487 4.35 -0.86 0.85
CA GLY A 487 5.70 -1.24 1.27
C GLY A 487 6.62 -1.38 0.07
N GLY A 488 6.86 -0.26 -0.62
CA GLY A 488 7.68 -0.16 -1.83
C GLY A 488 6.84 0.33 -3.01
N ALA A 489 6.72 1.65 -3.15
CA ALA A 489 5.99 2.30 -4.23
C ALA A 489 6.63 2.16 -5.63
N TRP A 490 7.67 1.35 -5.75
CA TRP A 490 8.43 1.17 -6.99
C TRP A 490 8.64 -0.31 -7.26
N SER A 491 8.16 -0.77 -8.40
CA SER A 491 8.22 -2.16 -8.85
C SER A 491 9.17 -2.30 -10.05
N ASP A 492 10.08 -3.27 -10.01
CA ASP A 492 10.95 -3.58 -11.14
C ASP A 492 10.25 -4.57 -12.08
N LEU A 493 9.85 -4.10 -13.27
CA LEU A 493 9.19 -4.91 -14.31
C LEU A 493 10.15 -5.37 -15.41
N SER A 494 11.46 -5.30 -15.16
CA SER A 494 12.52 -5.65 -16.12
C SER A 494 12.55 -7.13 -16.45
N THR A 495 11.59 -7.55 -17.26
CA THR A 495 11.51 -8.88 -17.87
C THR A 495 11.61 -8.76 -19.38
N ALA A 496 11.97 -9.84 -20.06
CA ALA A 496 11.99 -9.82 -21.52
C ALA A 496 10.57 -9.53 -22.05
N PRO A 497 10.40 -8.65 -23.04
CA PRO A 497 11.45 -8.13 -23.91
C PRO A 497 12.14 -6.83 -23.44
N VAL A 498 11.57 -6.09 -22.49
CA VAL A 498 12.04 -4.74 -22.10
C VAL A 498 13.33 -4.75 -21.28
N ALA A 499 13.69 -5.88 -20.66
CA ALA A 499 15.02 -6.08 -20.05
C ALA A 499 16.10 -6.38 -21.10
N ASP A 500 16.18 -5.59 -22.17
CA ASP A 500 17.15 -5.79 -23.24
C ASP A 500 18.57 -5.75 -22.66
N PRO A 501 19.39 -6.80 -22.88
CA PRO A 501 20.76 -6.85 -22.38
C PRO A 501 21.74 -6.09 -23.29
N GLY A 502 21.25 -5.46 -24.37
CA GLY A 502 22.06 -4.64 -25.26
C GLY A 502 22.61 -3.43 -24.53
N ASN A 503 23.78 -2.98 -24.99
CA ASN A 503 24.52 -1.83 -24.50
C ASN A 503 23.74 -0.52 -24.75
N GLY A 504 22.70 -0.31 -23.95
CA GLY A 504 21.74 0.77 -24.06
C GLY A 504 22.41 2.12 -23.88
N GLN A 505 22.04 3.08 -24.72
CA GLN A 505 22.57 4.44 -24.69
C GLN A 505 21.49 5.47 -24.34
N ALA A 506 20.26 5.25 -24.79
CA ALA A 506 19.17 6.19 -24.60
C ALA A 506 17.81 5.56 -24.87
N VAL A 507 16.78 6.25 -24.42
CA VAL A 507 15.39 5.83 -24.48
C VAL A 507 14.50 6.96 -24.99
N ALA A 508 13.56 6.65 -25.88
CA ALA A 508 12.53 7.58 -26.32
C ALA A 508 11.13 6.94 -26.24
N TRP A 509 10.23 7.59 -25.52
CA TRP A 509 8.82 7.20 -25.46
C TRP A 509 7.99 7.92 -26.52
N GLY A 510 7.12 7.21 -27.22
CA GLY A 510 6.22 7.79 -28.21
C GLY A 510 5.23 6.75 -28.74
N ASP A 511 4.01 7.17 -29.09
CA ASP A 511 3.01 6.29 -29.70
C ASP A 511 3.34 6.06 -31.19
N ALA A 512 4.16 5.04 -31.47
CA ALA A 512 4.61 4.74 -32.83
C ALA A 512 3.50 4.08 -33.68
N GLY A 513 2.50 3.47 -33.03
CA GLY A 513 1.39 2.79 -33.69
C GLY A 513 0.13 3.63 -33.89
N GLY A 514 0.03 4.80 -33.27
CA GLY A 514 -1.15 5.66 -33.26
C GLY A 514 -2.32 5.06 -32.47
N ASP A 515 -2.03 4.23 -31.46
CA ASP A 515 -3.04 3.49 -30.70
C ASP A 515 -3.36 4.08 -29.32
N GLY A 516 -2.76 5.23 -29.01
CA GLY A 516 -2.93 6.01 -27.80
C GLY A 516 -2.14 5.48 -26.61
N ARG A 517 -1.23 4.52 -26.79
CA ARG A 517 -0.32 4.04 -25.73
C ARG A 517 1.13 4.39 -26.07
N PRO A 518 1.94 4.83 -25.09
CA PRO A 518 3.33 5.14 -25.36
C PRO A 518 4.12 3.85 -25.60
N ASP A 519 4.78 3.78 -26.75
CA ASP A 519 5.76 2.75 -27.09
C ASP A 519 7.18 3.20 -26.70
N LEU A 520 8.06 2.23 -26.51
CA LEU A 520 9.42 2.46 -26.03
C LEU A 520 10.44 2.16 -27.13
N TYR A 521 11.25 3.14 -27.53
CA TYR A 521 12.37 2.93 -28.42
C TYR A 521 13.71 3.02 -27.68
N LEU A 522 14.51 1.96 -27.78
CA LEU A 522 15.83 1.84 -27.15
C LEU A 522 16.94 1.92 -28.20
N SER A 523 17.82 2.91 -28.05
CA SER A 523 19.05 3.04 -28.81
C SER A 523 20.17 2.22 -28.17
N ASN A 524 20.83 1.38 -28.98
CA ASN A 524 21.90 0.48 -28.55
C ASN A 524 23.23 0.80 -29.24
N SER A 525 24.33 0.51 -28.54
CA SER A 525 25.70 0.66 -29.04
C SER A 525 26.37 -0.69 -29.27
N GLY A 526 26.49 -1.09 -30.54
CA GLY A 526 27.03 -2.36 -31.00
C GLY A 526 25.98 -3.45 -31.19
N SER A 527 24.89 -3.42 -30.42
CA SER A 527 23.70 -4.27 -30.59
C SER A 527 22.64 -3.58 -31.47
N PRO A 528 21.67 -4.31 -32.05
CA PRO A 528 20.53 -3.68 -32.71
C PRO A 528 19.71 -2.83 -31.74
N ASN A 529 19.23 -1.67 -32.20
CA ASN A 529 18.18 -0.91 -31.52
C ASN A 529 16.87 -1.74 -31.46
N ARG A 530 15.93 -1.32 -30.60
CA ARG A 530 14.65 -2.01 -30.38
C ARG A 530 13.50 -1.03 -30.26
N LEU A 531 12.40 -1.29 -30.94
CA LEU A 531 11.08 -0.75 -30.59
C LEU A 531 10.35 -1.80 -29.75
N PHE A 532 9.81 -1.39 -28.61
CA PHE A 532 8.92 -2.19 -27.79
C PHE A 532 7.53 -1.56 -27.84
N THR A 533 6.64 -2.20 -28.59
CA THR A 533 5.25 -1.79 -28.72
C THR A 533 4.48 -2.16 -27.46
N ASN A 534 3.82 -1.19 -26.85
CA ASN A 534 3.02 -1.33 -25.66
C ASN A 534 1.65 -1.94 -26.00
N LEU A 535 1.47 -3.20 -25.63
CA LEU A 535 0.22 -3.94 -25.84
C LEU A 535 -0.81 -3.66 -24.74
N GLY A 536 -0.49 -2.74 -23.82
CA GLY A 536 -1.24 -2.47 -22.60
C GLY A 536 -0.91 -3.47 -21.51
N ASP A 537 -1.36 -3.17 -20.30
CA ASP A 537 -1.27 -4.10 -19.18
C ASP A 537 0.18 -4.50 -18.83
N GLY A 538 1.16 -3.61 -19.03
CA GLY A 538 2.58 -3.89 -18.82
C GLY A 538 3.19 -4.94 -19.75
N ASN A 539 2.49 -5.29 -20.83
CA ASN A 539 3.00 -6.20 -21.84
C ASN A 539 3.58 -5.42 -23.02
N PHE A 540 4.79 -5.82 -23.43
CA PHE A 540 5.48 -5.24 -24.58
C PHE A 540 5.80 -6.31 -25.62
N ALA A 541 5.70 -5.94 -26.89
CA ALA A 541 6.21 -6.73 -28.01
C ALA A 541 7.42 -6.04 -28.64
N SER A 542 8.51 -6.78 -28.86
CA SER A 542 9.66 -6.25 -29.58
C SER A 542 9.43 -6.29 -31.08
N SER A 543 9.71 -5.18 -31.79
CA SER A 543 10.07 -5.23 -33.20
C SER A 543 11.31 -6.10 -33.32
N GLY A 544 11.25 -7.15 -34.13
CA GLY A 544 12.38 -8.06 -34.36
C GLY A 544 12.93 -7.93 -35.77
N ALA A 545 12.67 -6.82 -36.47
CA ALA A 545 13.03 -6.67 -37.87
C ALA A 545 13.28 -5.20 -38.29
N PRO A 546 14.16 -4.99 -39.30
CA PRO A 546 14.37 -3.70 -39.97
C PRO A 546 13.07 -3.06 -40.50
N PRO A 547 13.04 -1.74 -40.75
CA PRO A 547 14.22 -0.87 -40.94
C PRO A 547 14.75 -0.17 -39.68
N ILE A 548 13.99 -0.15 -38.57
CA ILE A 548 14.35 0.63 -37.37
C ILE A 548 15.19 -0.13 -36.35
N ASP A 549 15.32 -1.46 -36.44
CA ASP A 549 16.23 -2.26 -35.59
C ASP A 549 17.70 -2.13 -36.07
N VAL A 550 18.19 -0.90 -36.18
CA VAL A 550 19.49 -0.59 -36.77
C VAL A 550 20.61 -1.09 -35.86
N SER A 551 21.59 -1.79 -36.44
CA SER A 551 22.82 -2.18 -35.74
C SER A 551 23.91 -1.13 -35.93
N GLY A 552 24.76 -0.95 -34.92
CA GLY A 552 25.88 -0.01 -34.97
C GLY A 552 25.97 0.81 -33.69
N PHE A 553 26.59 1.97 -33.76
CA PHE A 553 26.81 2.87 -32.64
C PHE A 553 25.74 3.97 -32.63
N SER A 554 24.53 3.61 -32.22
CA SER A 554 23.46 4.57 -31.94
C SER A 554 23.71 5.21 -30.58
N ARG A 555 23.54 6.52 -30.48
CA ARG A 555 23.70 7.30 -29.24
C ARG A 555 22.35 7.67 -28.65
N GLY A 556 21.43 8.17 -29.46
CA GLY A 556 20.12 8.66 -29.03
C GLY A 556 19.07 8.43 -30.11
N ALA A 557 17.81 8.56 -29.71
CA ALA A 557 16.65 8.53 -30.58
C ALA A 557 15.67 9.61 -30.15
N ALA A 558 14.95 10.18 -31.10
CA ALA A 558 13.93 11.18 -30.81
C ALA A 558 12.78 11.06 -31.80
N TRP A 559 11.56 11.10 -31.26
CA TRP A 559 10.30 11.10 -31.99
C TRP A 559 9.86 12.53 -32.31
N ALA A 560 9.39 12.74 -33.54
CA ALA A 560 8.70 13.97 -33.96
C ALA A 560 7.76 13.67 -35.12
N ASP A 561 6.72 14.46 -35.33
CA ASP A 561 5.87 14.39 -36.52
C ASP A 561 6.39 15.41 -37.54
N ILE A 562 7.15 14.96 -38.54
CA ILE A 562 7.91 15.84 -39.45
C ILE A 562 7.09 16.32 -40.64
N ASP A 563 6.00 15.64 -40.99
CA ASP A 563 5.12 16.03 -42.11
C ASP A 563 3.69 16.38 -41.67
N ASN A 564 3.49 16.50 -40.36
CA ASN A 564 2.26 16.93 -39.68
C ASN A 564 1.07 16.02 -40.01
N ASP A 565 1.30 14.73 -40.22
CA ASP A 565 0.27 13.75 -40.57
C ASP A 565 -0.39 13.06 -39.36
N GLY A 566 0.24 13.20 -38.18
CA GLY A 566 -0.21 12.65 -36.90
C GLY A 566 0.52 11.37 -36.48
N ASP A 567 1.40 10.80 -37.31
CA ASP A 567 2.24 9.67 -36.96
C ASP A 567 3.63 10.15 -36.50
N LEU A 568 4.18 9.54 -35.45
CA LEU A 568 5.52 9.90 -34.96
C LEU A 568 6.61 9.26 -35.83
N ASP A 569 7.49 10.11 -36.39
CA ASP A 569 8.70 9.75 -37.11
C ASP A 569 9.92 9.64 -36.20
N LEU A 570 10.91 8.84 -36.61
CA LEU A 570 12.06 8.50 -35.78
C LEU A 570 13.37 9.03 -36.37
N ALA A 571 14.08 9.87 -35.61
CA ALA A 571 15.48 10.18 -35.88
C ALA A 571 16.42 9.44 -34.93
N LEU A 572 17.57 8.99 -35.46
CA LEU A 572 18.62 8.30 -34.72
C LEU A 572 19.95 9.04 -34.78
N ALA A 573 20.48 9.40 -33.62
CA ALA A 573 21.82 9.95 -33.47
C ALA A 573 22.84 8.81 -33.59
N ARG A 574 23.77 8.87 -34.53
CA ARG A 574 24.78 7.80 -34.71
C ARG A 574 26.18 8.36 -34.79
N THR A 575 27.11 7.63 -34.17
CA THR A 575 28.51 8.04 -34.04
C THR A 575 29.46 7.07 -34.76
N GLY A 576 30.77 7.30 -34.65
CA GLY A 576 31.79 6.46 -35.27
C GLY A 576 31.82 6.55 -36.80
N GLY A 577 31.34 7.67 -37.36
CA GLY A 577 31.28 7.92 -38.80
C GLY A 577 30.12 7.22 -39.53
N GLN A 578 29.17 6.62 -38.80
CA GLN A 578 28.09 5.83 -39.39
C GLN A 578 26.97 6.68 -40.03
N GLY A 579 26.87 7.96 -39.67
CA GLY A 579 25.80 8.88 -40.12
C GLY A 579 24.49 8.62 -39.39
N SER A 580 23.80 9.70 -39.01
CA SER A 580 22.47 9.65 -38.40
C SER A 580 21.42 9.18 -39.41
N LEU A 581 20.28 8.70 -38.92
CA LEU A 581 19.19 8.18 -39.76
C LEU A 581 17.88 8.88 -39.43
N LEU A 582 17.00 8.95 -40.42
CA LEU A 582 15.63 9.45 -40.26
C LEU A 582 14.66 8.48 -40.94
N PHE A 583 13.65 8.06 -40.20
CA PHE A 583 12.61 7.15 -40.67
C PHE A 583 11.25 7.83 -40.62
N ARG A 584 10.58 7.89 -41.76
CA ARG A 584 9.17 8.28 -41.81
C ARG A 584 8.30 7.13 -41.35
N ASN A 585 7.33 7.40 -40.50
CA ASN A 585 6.33 6.45 -40.05
C ASN A 585 5.01 6.68 -40.78
N GLU A 586 4.36 5.59 -41.18
CA GLU A 586 3.04 5.61 -41.84
C GLU A 586 2.19 4.52 -41.17
N GLY A 587 1.50 4.89 -40.08
CA GLY A 587 0.67 3.99 -39.26
C GLY A 587 1.42 2.77 -38.73
N GLY A 588 2.64 2.97 -38.21
CA GLY A 588 3.52 1.92 -37.67
C GLY A 588 4.42 1.24 -38.72
N THR A 589 4.39 1.68 -39.97
CA THR A 589 5.30 1.21 -41.03
C THR A 589 6.37 2.25 -41.32
N PHE A 590 7.64 1.86 -41.11
CA PHE A 590 8.77 2.79 -41.24
C PHE A 590 9.45 2.74 -42.61
N ALA A 591 9.85 3.89 -43.12
CA ALA A 591 10.65 4.06 -44.34
C ALA A 591 11.86 4.96 -44.08
N ASP A 592 13.06 4.49 -44.45
CA ASP A 592 14.29 5.30 -44.36
C ASP A 592 14.24 6.43 -45.42
N ILE A 593 14.18 7.67 -44.92
CA ILE A 593 14.16 8.91 -45.72
C ILE A 593 15.39 9.78 -45.46
N THR A 594 16.46 9.19 -44.91
CA THR A 594 17.66 9.90 -44.44
C THR A 594 18.17 10.91 -45.47
N PRO A 595 18.10 12.23 -45.21
CA PRO A 595 18.56 13.24 -46.13
C PRO A 595 20.09 13.29 -46.17
N ALA A 596 20.65 13.82 -47.26
CA ALA A 596 22.10 13.87 -47.47
C ALA A 596 22.89 14.54 -46.32
N PRO A 597 22.39 15.59 -45.63
CA PRO A 597 23.06 16.16 -44.48
C PRO A 597 23.17 15.26 -43.25
N LEU A 598 22.44 14.14 -43.15
CA LEU A 598 22.55 13.13 -42.08
C LEU A 598 23.47 11.95 -42.47
N ALA A 599 23.88 11.88 -43.75
CA ALA A 599 24.59 10.74 -44.33
C ALA A 599 26.00 10.50 -43.70
N PRO A 600 26.62 9.32 -43.92
CA PRO A 600 27.84 8.87 -43.23
C PRO A 600 29.00 9.87 -43.25
N SER A 601 29.84 9.84 -42.20
CA SER A 601 30.94 10.77 -41.83
C SER A 601 30.69 11.67 -40.61
N GLN A 602 29.58 11.46 -39.91
CA GLN A 602 29.25 12.23 -38.70
C GLN A 602 29.55 11.49 -37.40
N TYR A 603 29.87 12.27 -36.38
CA TYR A 603 30.07 11.83 -35.00
C TYR A 603 28.99 12.46 -34.14
N THR A 604 27.73 12.26 -34.53
CA THR A 604 26.58 12.86 -33.86
C THR A 604 26.53 12.36 -32.42
N SER A 605 26.60 13.31 -31.49
CA SER A 605 26.42 13.08 -30.07
C SER A 605 24.94 12.96 -29.78
N ASP A 606 24.12 13.91 -30.26
CA ASP A 606 22.69 14.08 -29.94
C ASP A 606 21.91 14.77 -31.07
N LEU A 607 20.59 14.80 -30.94
CA LEU A 607 19.62 15.39 -31.86
C LEU A 607 18.56 16.15 -31.06
N ALA A 608 18.16 17.33 -31.51
CA ALA A 608 17.10 18.11 -30.85
C ALA A 608 16.08 18.62 -31.86
N TRP A 609 14.80 18.34 -31.60
CA TRP A 609 13.67 18.79 -32.43
C TRP A 609 13.13 20.14 -31.95
N GLY A 610 12.96 21.09 -32.86
CA GLY A 610 12.40 22.41 -32.55
C GLY A 610 11.98 23.17 -33.80
N ASP A 611 10.89 23.92 -33.73
CA ASP A 611 10.43 24.82 -34.79
C ASP A 611 11.13 26.18 -34.58
N TYR A 612 12.36 26.31 -35.11
CA TYR A 612 13.24 27.42 -34.72
C TYR A 612 12.89 28.74 -35.44
N ASP A 613 12.18 28.66 -36.57
CA ASP A 613 11.75 29.84 -37.35
C ASP A 613 10.23 30.10 -37.32
N GLY A 614 9.47 29.28 -36.58
CA GLY A 614 8.05 29.47 -36.29
C GLY A 614 7.15 29.23 -37.50
N ASP A 615 7.58 28.40 -38.45
CA ASP A 615 6.85 28.14 -39.69
C ASP A 615 5.83 27.00 -39.57
N GLY A 616 5.77 26.32 -38.42
CA GLY A 616 4.86 25.22 -38.11
C GLY A 616 5.37 23.86 -38.58
N LEU A 617 6.60 23.78 -39.10
CA LEU A 617 7.29 22.54 -39.41
C LEU A 617 8.39 22.32 -38.37
N ILE A 618 8.55 21.08 -37.92
CA ILE A 618 9.60 20.78 -36.94
C ILE A 618 10.96 20.64 -37.62
N ASP A 619 11.98 21.32 -37.09
CA ASP A 619 13.35 21.31 -37.59
C ASP A 619 14.28 20.50 -36.67
N LEU A 620 15.45 20.13 -37.21
CA LEU A 620 16.39 19.25 -36.52
C LEU A 620 17.74 19.94 -36.29
N TYR A 621 18.15 20.05 -35.03
CA TYR A 621 19.52 20.41 -34.67
C TYR A 621 20.37 19.16 -34.40
N LEU A 622 21.56 19.12 -35.01
CA LEU A 622 22.52 18.04 -34.83
C LEU A 622 23.69 18.51 -33.99
N VAL A 623 23.86 17.86 -32.85
CA VAL A 623 25.01 18.06 -31.98
C VAL A 623 26.08 17.05 -32.35
N ASN A 624 27.27 17.53 -32.67
CA ASN A 624 28.38 16.71 -33.14
C ASN A 624 29.57 16.76 -32.19
N ALA A 625 30.27 15.63 -32.11
CA ALA A 625 31.61 15.58 -31.58
C ALA A 625 32.64 15.81 -32.70
N TYR A 626 33.64 16.66 -32.46
CA TYR A 626 34.82 16.86 -33.32
C TYR A 626 34.57 17.51 -34.70
N ILE A 627 33.32 17.67 -35.12
CA ILE A 627 32.91 18.39 -36.33
C ILE A 627 31.86 19.43 -35.97
N ALA A 628 31.59 20.36 -36.89
CA ALA A 628 30.60 21.41 -36.64
C ALA A 628 29.18 20.85 -36.52
N ASP A 629 28.42 21.40 -35.57
CA ASP A 629 26.99 21.24 -35.42
C ASP A 629 26.23 21.73 -36.66
N ARG A 630 24.99 21.25 -36.82
CA ARG A 630 24.16 21.60 -37.98
C ARG A 630 22.72 21.87 -37.60
N LEU A 631 22.14 22.88 -38.21
CA LEU A 631 20.70 23.11 -38.20
C LEU A 631 20.13 22.68 -39.54
N LEU A 632 19.18 21.75 -39.52
CA LEU A 632 18.48 21.27 -40.70
C LEU A 632 17.03 21.75 -40.65
N ARG A 633 16.69 22.65 -41.59
CA ARG A 633 15.33 23.16 -41.73
C ARG A 633 14.47 22.22 -42.56
N ASN A 634 13.31 21.86 -42.04
CA ASN A 634 12.29 21.12 -42.76
C ASN A 634 11.65 21.99 -43.83
N VAL A 635 11.43 21.43 -45.03
CA VAL A 635 10.80 22.18 -46.14
C VAL A 635 9.42 21.65 -46.54
N GLY A 636 8.83 20.78 -45.70
CA GLY A 636 7.41 20.41 -45.73
C GLY A 636 7.03 19.30 -46.70
N ASP A 637 7.98 18.74 -47.44
CA ASP A 637 7.81 17.50 -48.23
C ASP A 637 8.52 16.29 -47.58
N GLY A 638 8.89 16.47 -46.31
CA GLY A 638 9.74 15.58 -45.51
C GLY A 638 11.17 15.46 -46.04
N SER A 639 11.64 16.50 -46.74
CA SER A 639 13.07 16.74 -46.96
C SER A 639 13.59 17.88 -46.07
N PHE A 640 14.91 17.92 -45.89
CA PHE A 640 15.58 18.90 -45.04
C PHE A 640 16.65 19.67 -45.82
N ALA A 641 16.71 20.97 -45.59
CA ALA A 641 17.74 21.87 -46.10
C ALA A 641 18.72 22.24 -44.98
N ASP A 642 20.02 22.26 -45.28
CA ASP A 642 21.03 22.75 -44.33
C ASP A 642 20.88 24.27 -44.17
N ALA A 643 20.43 24.68 -42.98
CA ALA A 643 20.22 26.07 -42.59
C ALA A 643 21.31 26.57 -41.62
N THR A 644 22.41 25.82 -41.48
CA THR A 644 23.48 26.15 -40.55
C THR A 644 24.11 27.51 -40.91
N ALA A 645 23.91 28.49 -40.05
CA ALA A 645 24.52 29.81 -40.13
C ALA A 645 25.14 30.18 -38.77
N PRO A 646 26.23 30.97 -38.73
CA PRO A 646 26.76 31.46 -37.46
C PRO A 646 25.67 32.19 -36.65
N PRO A 647 25.60 31.96 -35.32
CA PRO A 647 26.55 31.20 -34.50
C PRO A 647 26.29 29.68 -34.37
N LEU A 648 25.24 29.13 -34.99
CA LEU A 648 24.74 27.77 -34.75
C LEU A 648 25.61 26.60 -35.24
N GLY A 649 26.74 26.87 -35.90
CA GLY A 649 27.69 25.84 -36.34
C GLY A 649 28.85 25.68 -35.38
N ASP A 650 28.59 25.45 -34.08
CA ASP A 650 29.67 25.27 -33.08
C ASP A 650 30.52 24.06 -33.47
N SER A 651 31.83 24.19 -33.34
CA SER A 651 32.79 23.11 -33.63
C SER A 651 33.45 22.58 -32.36
N GLY A 652 32.89 22.93 -31.20
CA GLY A 652 33.28 22.38 -29.91
C GLY A 652 32.93 20.91 -29.81
N TRP A 653 33.27 20.30 -28.68
CA TRP A 653 32.83 18.94 -28.40
C TRP A 653 31.42 18.99 -27.79
N GLY A 654 30.41 19.09 -28.66
CA GLY A 654 29.01 19.08 -28.27
C GLY A 654 28.55 17.73 -27.71
N ARG A 655 27.68 17.78 -26.71
CA ARG A 655 27.10 16.59 -26.07
C ARG A 655 25.60 16.50 -26.26
N SER A 656 24.87 17.56 -25.98
CA SER A 656 23.41 17.66 -26.09
C SER A 656 23.02 19.09 -26.39
N ALA A 657 21.81 19.27 -26.91
CA ALA A 657 21.22 20.58 -27.09
C ALA A 657 19.74 20.52 -26.75
N GLU A 658 19.20 21.60 -26.20
CA GLU A 658 17.78 21.69 -25.86
C GLU A 658 17.20 23.00 -26.43
N TRP A 659 16.05 22.87 -27.11
CA TRP A 659 15.24 24.01 -27.55
C TRP A 659 14.31 24.47 -26.43
N VAL A 660 14.31 25.76 -26.12
CA VAL A 660 13.53 26.30 -25.00
C VAL A 660 13.19 27.78 -25.22
N ASP A 661 11.95 28.18 -24.95
CA ASP A 661 11.60 29.61 -24.81
C ASP A 661 12.01 30.08 -23.42
N ALA A 662 13.26 30.56 -23.29
CA ALA A 662 13.89 30.79 -22.00
C ALA A 662 13.58 32.17 -21.42
N ASP A 663 13.37 33.19 -22.26
CA ASP A 663 13.03 34.55 -21.82
C ASP A 663 11.53 34.89 -21.98
N GLY A 664 10.73 33.95 -22.49
CA GLY A 664 9.26 34.05 -22.56
C GLY A 664 8.77 34.93 -23.70
N ASP A 665 9.61 35.21 -24.69
CA ASP A 665 9.27 36.02 -25.86
C ASP A 665 8.51 35.23 -26.94
N GLY A 666 8.53 33.91 -26.85
CA GLY A 666 7.81 32.97 -27.71
C GLY A 666 8.63 32.40 -28.87
N ASP A 667 9.90 32.82 -29.02
CA ASP A 667 10.84 32.20 -29.95
C ASP A 667 11.67 31.13 -29.21
N LEU A 668 11.98 30.00 -29.86
CA LEU A 668 12.79 28.95 -29.23
C LEU A 668 14.28 29.33 -29.26
N ASP A 669 14.88 29.44 -28.08
CA ASP A 669 16.31 29.55 -27.83
C ASP A 669 17.00 28.19 -27.84
N LEU A 670 18.32 28.18 -27.98
CA LEU A 670 19.13 26.96 -28.01
C LEU A 670 20.17 26.96 -26.90
N HIS A 671 20.05 25.99 -26.00
CA HIS A 671 21.08 25.68 -25.01
C HIS A 671 21.94 24.50 -25.52
N LEU A 672 23.25 24.68 -25.56
CA LEU A 672 24.21 23.68 -26.04
C LEU A 672 25.15 23.27 -24.91
N VAL A 673 25.03 22.02 -24.47
CA VAL A 673 25.87 21.42 -23.45
C VAL A 673 27.10 20.77 -24.07
N ARG A 674 28.27 21.02 -23.48
CA ARG A 674 29.55 20.59 -24.09
C ARG A 674 30.47 19.89 -23.11
N HIS A 675 31.46 19.19 -23.65
CA HIS A 675 32.64 18.73 -22.89
C HIS A 675 33.60 19.91 -22.57
N SER A 676 33.03 21.07 -22.24
CA SER A 676 33.64 22.36 -21.96
C SER A 676 32.53 23.34 -21.53
N ALA A 677 32.82 24.64 -21.46
CA ALA A 677 31.81 25.64 -21.17
C ALA A 677 30.55 25.51 -22.05
N ASP A 678 29.36 25.48 -21.46
CA ASP A 678 28.10 25.48 -22.21
C ASP A 678 27.93 26.78 -23.01
N ILE A 679 27.04 26.76 -24.01
CA ILE A 679 26.67 27.94 -24.80
C ILE A 679 25.15 28.11 -24.76
N PHE A 680 24.70 29.34 -24.60
CA PHE A 680 23.30 29.72 -24.72
C PHE A 680 23.11 30.72 -25.87
N TYR A 681 22.39 30.31 -26.89
CA TYR A 681 22.03 31.15 -28.03
C TYR A 681 20.58 31.61 -27.90
N ARG A 682 20.37 32.91 -27.85
CA ARG A 682 19.04 33.49 -27.90
C ARG A 682 18.59 33.68 -29.34
N ASN A 683 17.37 33.28 -29.65
CA ASN A 683 16.71 33.55 -30.92
C ASN A 683 16.19 34.99 -30.92
N GLU A 684 16.59 35.80 -31.90
CA GLU A 684 16.16 37.19 -32.04
C GLU A 684 14.95 37.32 -32.97
N GLY A 685 14.29 36.19 -33.26
CA GLY A 685 13.20 36.03 -34.21
C GLY A 685 13.66 35.84 -35.65
N GLY A 686 12.83 35.14 -36.44
CA GLY A 686 13.05 34.92 -37.86
C GLY A 686 14.31 34.11 -38.21
N GLY A 687 14.75 33.24 -37.30
CA GLY A 687 15.88 32.33 -37.49
C GLY A 687 17.27 32.94 -37.28
N SER A 688 17.37 34.10 -36.61
CA SER A 688 18.65 34.75 -36.28
C SER A 688 19.01 34.54 -34.83
N PHE A 689 20.25 34.16 -34.54
CA PHE A 689 20.69 33.86 -33.17
C PHE A 689 21.84 34.75 -32.70
N SER A 690 21.87 35.03 -31.40
CA SER A 690 22.97 35.71 -30.72
C SER A 690 23.49 34.91 -29.53
N ASP A 691 24.81 34.88 -29.33
CA ASP A 691 25.42 34.27 -28.14
C ASP A 691 25.15 35.15 -26.92
N GLN A 692 24.32 34.64 -26.00
CA GLN A 692 23.94 35.30 -24.76
C GLN A 692 24.53 34.61 -23.53
N THR A 693 25.39 33.60 -23.70
CA THR A 693 25.95 32.77 -22.62
C THR A 693 26.40 33.58 -21.39
N ALA A 694 27.23 34.61 -21.61
CA ALA A 694 27.76 35.43 -20.51
C ALA A 694 26.74 36.41 -19.91
N ALA A 695 25.79 36.89 -20.71
CA ALA A 695 24.77 37.83 -20.26
C ALA A 695 23.66 37.11 -19.48
N ALA A 696 23.26 35.94 -19.96
CA ALA A 696 22.31 35.04 -19.32
C ALA A 696 22.89 34.41 -18.06
N GLY A 697 24.21 34.19 -17.97
CA GLY A 697 24.83 33.52 -16.82
C GLY A 697 24.81 31.99 -16.91
N LEU A 698 24.44 31.45 -18.07
CA LEU A 698 24.32 30.02 -18.36
C LEU A 698 25.52 29.51 -19.17
N GLY A 699 26.71 29.69 -18.62
CA GLY A 699 27.98 29.25 -19.22
C GLY A 699 28.71 28.26 -18.31
N ASP A 700 28.07 27.14 -18.00
CA ASP A 700 28.62 26.15 -17.08
C ASP A 700 29.97 25.62 -17.58
N ALA A 701 31.05 25.87 -16.85
CA ALA A 701 32.40 25.44 -17.26
C ALA A 701 32.73 23.97 -16.93
N GLY A 702 31.74 23.18 -16.53
CA GLY A 702 31.87 21.77 -16.21
C GLY A 702 32.15 20.89 -17.42
N ASN A 703 32.20 19.58 -17.17
CA ASN A 703 32.26 18.59 -18.23
C ASN A 703 30.85 18.07 -18.49
N GLY A 704 30.06 18.84 -19.24
CA GLY A 704 28.64 18.61 -19.43
C GLY A 704 28.33 17.37 -20.25
N PHE A 705 27.19 16.75 -19.99
CA PHE A 705 26.61 15.65 -20.75
C PHE A 705 25.19 15.97 -21.23
N GLY A 706 24.33 16.50 -20.36
CA GLY A 706 22.91 16.78 -20.64
C GLY A 706 22.40 17.95 -19.82
N ALA A 707 21.28 18.56 -20.22
CA ALA A 707 20.53 19.44 -19.34
C ALA A 707 19.03 19.16 -19.39
N ALA A 708 18.38 19.21 -18.22
CA ALA A 708 16.93 19.00 -18.10
C ALA A 708 16.26 20.33 -17.75
N TRP A 709 15.32 20.78 -18.59
CA TRP A 709 14.57 22.01 -18.41
C TRP A 709 13.19 21.75 -17.78
N GLY A 710 12.77 22.57 -16.82
CA GLY A 710 11.48 22.45 -16.14
C GLY A 710 11.24 23.58 -15.13
N ASP A 711 9.98 23.96 -14.93
CA ASP A 711 9.57 24.95 -13.91
C ASP A 711 9.55 24.27 -12.53
N CYS A 712 10.71 24.21 -11.85
CA CYS A 712 10.86 23.41 -10.64
C CYS A 712 10.40 24.16 -9.37
N ASP A 713 10.34 25.49 -9.41
CA ASP A 713 9.84 26.30 -8.29
C ASP A 713 8.43 26.88 -8.51
N ASN A 714 7.77 26.49 -9.61
CA ASN A 714 6.40 26.84 -9.98
C ASN A 714 6.19 28.37 -10.12
N ASP A 715 7.23 29.11 -10.49
CA ASP A 715 7.14 30.55 -10.75
C ASP A 715 6.68 30.89 -12.18
N GLY A 716 6.71 29.89 -13.07
CA GLY A 716 6.26 29.95 -14.44
C GLY A 716 7.37 30.13 -15.47
N ASP A 717 8.61 30.34 -15.05
CA ASP A 717 9.81 30.34 -15.90
C ASP A 717 10.48 28.95 -15.84
N LEU A 718 11.12 28.54 -16.94
CA LEU A 718 11.75 27.21 -16.99
C LEU A 718 13.16 27.29 -16.41
N ASP A 719 13.43 26.51 -15.38
CA ASP A 719 14.74 26.30 -14.77
C ASP A 719 15.50 25.21 -15.50
N VAL A 720 16.81 25.10 -15.24
CA VAL A 720 17.66 24.10 -15.89
C VAL A 720 18.60 23.41 -14.91
N TYR A 721 18.61 22.08 -14.97
CA TYR A 721 19.58 21.24 -14.29
C TYR A 721 20.61 20.69 -15.28
N VAL A 722 21.84 21.19 -15.19
CA VAL A 722 22.98 20.79 -16.02
C VAL A 722 23.72 19.62 -15.38
N VAL A 723 23.84 18.53 -16.14
CA VAL A 723 24.46 17.28 -15.74
C VAL A 723 25.91 17.24 -16.23
N ASN A 724 26.83 17.00 -15.30
CA ASN A 724 28.26 16.99 -15.50
C ASN A 724 28.87 15.62 -15.14
N ASP A 725 30.02 15.30 -15.74
CA ASP A 725 30.95 14.28 -15.22
C ASP A 725 31.74 14.90 -14.06
N GLY A 726 31.07 15.06 -12.93
CA GLY A 726 31.48 15.86 -11.78
C GLY A 726 30.30 16.60 -11.18
N ALA A 727 30.54 17.78 -10.59
CA ALA A 727 29.49 18.54 -9.92
C ALA A 727 28.41 19.02 -10.90
N ASN A 728 27.19 18.51 -10.73
CA ASN A 728 26.00 19.00 -11.44
C ASN A 728 25.58 20.38 -10.94
N ARG A 729 24.75 21.09 -11.72
CA ARG A 729 24.30 22.44 -11.40
C ARG A 729 22.82 22.65 -11.66
N LEU A 730 22.11 23.22 -10.68
CA LEU A 730 20.77 23.77 -10.87
C LEU A 730 20.86 25.29 -11.07
N TYR A 731 20.27 25.79 -12.14
CA TYR A 731 20.10 27.22 -12.40
C TYR A 731 18.62 27.57 -12.38
N ARG A 732 18.25 28.53 -11.54
CA ARG A 732 16.92 29.14 -11.56
C ARG A 732 16.87 30.25 -12.61
N ASN A 733 15.84 30.26 -13.43
CA ASN A 733 15.60 31.28 -14.43
C ASN A 733 14.87 32.49 -13.82
N GLU A 734 15.39 33.69 -14.03
CA GLU A 734 14.84 34.96 -13.55
C GLU A 734 14.51 35.87 -14.75
N GLY A 735 13.71 35.35 -15.69
CA GLY A 735 13.33 36.05 -16.92
C GLY A 735 14.45 36.17 -17.95
N GLY A 736 15.14 35.06 -18.24
CA GLY A 736 16.27 34.96 -19.18
C GLY A 736 17.66 35.15 -18.53
N HIS A 737 17.70 35.36 -17.21
CA HIS A 737 18.94 35.39 -16.42
C HIS A 737 18.99 34.22 -15.44
N PHE A 738 20.09 33.49 -15.42
CA PHE A 738 20.22 32.22 -14.73
C PHE A 738 21.06 32.35 -13.46
N ALA A 739 20.40 32.22 -12.31
CA ALA A 739 21.03 32.21 -11.01
C ALA A 739 21.38 30.77 -10.62
N ASN A 740 22.66 30.50 -10.36
CA ASN A 740 23.08 29.19 -9.85
C ASN A 740 22.56 28.98 -8.41
N MET A 741 21.64 28.03 -8.25
CA MET A 741 20.97 27.67 -7.00
C MET A 741 21.42 26.32 -6.45
N THR A 742 22.52 25.78 -6.97
CA THR A 742 23.00 24.45 -6.62
C THR A 742 23.29 24.33 -5.11
N ALA A 743 22.61 23.38 -4.47
CA ALA A 743 22.80 23.02 -3.08
C ALA A 743 22.53 21.52 -2.91
N ALA A 744 23.05 20.93 -1.83
CA ALA A 744 22.73 19.53 -1.50
C ALA A 744 21.21 19.33 -1.36
N PRO A 745 20.65 18.22 -1.88
CA PRO A 745 21.34 17.07 -2.48
C PRO A 745 21.62 17.16 -3.99
N LEU A 746 21.27 18.29 -4.65
CA LEU A 746 21.42 18.50 -6.09
C LEU A 746 22.86 18.81 -6.53
N ASP A 747 23.80 18.95 -5.59
CA ASP A 747 25.22 19.14 -5.86
C ASP A 747 25.97 17.80 -6.09
N ASP A 748 25.25 16.74 -6.51
CA ASP A 748 25.83 15.43 -6.78
C ASP A 748 27.03 15.57 -7.72
N ALA A 749 28.16 15.05 -7.27
CA ALA A 749 29.44 15.12 -7.97
C ALA A 749 29.81 13.78 -8.62
N GLY A 750 28.82 12.93 -8.89
CA GLY A 750 28.97 11.67 -9.57
C GLY A 750 29.33 11.80 -11.05
N ALA A 751 29.40 10.67 -11.73
CA ALA A 751 29.62 10.64 -13.18
C ALA A 751 28.28 10.78 -13.91
N GLY A 752 27.71 11.98 -13.91
CA GLY A 752 26.41 12.28 -14.50
C GLY A 752 26.34 11.96 -15.99
N ARG A 753 25.22 11.39 -16.42
CA ARG A 753 24.97 11.04 -17.83
C ARG A 753 23.70 11.66 -18.38
N GLY A 754 22.66 11.83 -17.59
CA GLY A 754 21.43 12.52 -17.99
C GLY A 754 20.55 12.80 -16.79
N ALA A 755 19.49 13.57 -16.98
CA ALA A 755 18.48 13.80 -15.95
C ALA A 755 17.12 14.06 -16.61
N ALA A 756 16.04 13.77 -15.90
CA ALA A 756 14.69 14.02 -16.38
C ALA A 756 13.78 14.48 -15.24
N TRP A 757 13.01 15.54 -15.49
CA TRP A 757 12.00 16.07 -14.56
C TRP A 757 10.69 15.29 -14.69
N ALA A 758 10.05 15.00 -13.55
CA ALA A 758 8.71 14.42 -13.46
C ALA A 758 8.11 14.71 -12.08
N ASP A 759 6.79 14.80 -11.97
CA ASP A 759 6.07 14.92 -10.70
C ASP A 759 5.63 13.50 -10.28
N TYR A 760 6.55 12.73 -9.67
CA TYR A 760 6.37 11.28 -9.55
C TYR A 760 5.35 10.91 -8.47
N ASP A 761 5.07 11.79 -7.52
CA ASP A 761 4.10 11.55 -6.45
C ASP A 761 2.85 12.43 -6.54
N GLY A 762 2.72 13.18 -7.63
CA GLY A 762 1.53 13.96 -7.95
C GLY A 762 1.27 15.11 -7.00
N ASP A 763 2.28 15.61 -6.28
CA ASP A 763 2.15 16.69 -5.30
C ASP A 763 2.18 18.09 -5.93
N GLY A 764 2.47 18.18 -7.23
CA GLY A 764 2.48 19.40 -8.03
C GLY A 764 3.87 20.00 -8.21
N TRP A 765 4.91 19.45 -7.57
CA TRP A 765 6.29 19.90 -7.73
C TRP A 765 7.06 18.97 -8.66
N LEU A 766 7.87 19.53 -9.56
CA LEU A 766 8.74 18.69 -10.40
C LEU A 766 9.89 18.13 -9.58
N ASP A 767 10.01 16.81 -9.56
CA ASP A 767 11.10 16.02 -9.01
C ASP A 767 12.13 15.68 -10.10
N LEU A 768 13.34 15.33 -9.68
CA LEU A 768 14.46 15.09 -10.60
C LEU A 768 15.00 13.67 -10.47
N TYR A 769 14.99 12.91 -11.56
CA TYR A 769 15.77 11.69 -11.65
C TYR A 769 17.11 11.95 -12.34
N LEU A 770 18.20 11.72 -11.62
CA LEU A 770 19.58 11.84 -12.10
C LEU A 770 20.12 10.45 -12.48
N VAL A 771 20.55 10.32 -13.73
CA VAL A 771 21.26 9.14 -14.24
C VAL A 771 22.75 9.32 -14.07
N ASN A 772 23.38 8.39 -13.35
CA ASN A 772 24.81 8.33 -13.18
C ASN A 772 25.41 7.09 -13.84
N ASN A 773 26.63 7.21 -14.34
CA ASN A 773 27.53 6.07 -14.54
C ASN A 773 28.09 5.66 -13.16
N GLY A 774 27.24 5.05 -12.35
CA GLY A 774 27.39 4.83 -10.92
C GLY A 774 26.01 4.68 -10.27
N ALA A 775 25.83 5.24 -9.08
CA ALA A 775 24.53 5.25 -8.41
C ALA A 775 23.66 6.40 -8.92
N SER A 776 22.60 6.07 -9.66
CA SER A 776 21.54 7.03 -10.03
C SER A 776 20.73 7.45 -8.82
N ARG A 777 20.05 8.60 -8.89
CA ARG A 777 19.33 9.19 -7.76
C ARG A 777 17.98 9.74 -8.17
N LEU A 778 17.00 9.67 -7.27
CA LEU A 778 15.74 10.41 -7.36
C LEU A 778 15.73 11.49 -6.28
N PHE A 779 15.56 12.74 -6.69
CA PHE A 779 15.44 13.88 -5.78
C PHE A 779 14.01 14.39 -5.78
N ARG A 780 13.33 14.24 -4.63
CA ARG A 780 12.00 14.77 -4.42
C ARG A 780 12.06 16.26 -4.11
N ASN A 781 11.27 17.07 -4.80
CA ASN A 781 11.08 18.47 -4.53
C ASN A 781 10.06 18.66 -3.40
N LEU A 782 10.43 19.42 -2.38
CA LEU A 782 9.57 19.67 -1.21
C LEU A 782 8.89 21.04 -1.28
N GLY A 783 9.07 21.76 -2.39
CA GLY A 783 8.69 23.15 -2.56
C GLY A 783 9.62 24.13 -1.85
N GLY A 784 9.49 25.42 -2.19
CA GLY A 784 10.27 26.49 -1.57
C GLY A 784 11.78 26.41 -1.84
N GLY A 785 12.20 25.71 -2.90
CA GLY A 785 13.60 25.52 -3.29
C GLY A 785 14.34 24.44 -2.51
N ALA A 786 13.64 23.56 -1.79
CA ALA A 786 14.23 22.45 -1.04
C ALA A 786 14.02 21.11 -1.75
N PHE A 787 15.05 20.27 -1.76
CA PHE A 787 15.00 18.92 -2.33
C PHE A 787 15.49 17.89 -1.30
N ALA A 788 14.95 16.67 -1.38
CA ALA A 788 15.36 15.52 -0.57
C ALA A 788 15.76 14.35 -1.47
N ASP A 789 16.77 13.59 -1.06
CA ASP A 789 17.09 12.31 -1.72
C ASP A 789 16.00 11.29 -1.37
N ALA A 790 15.20 10.92 -2.37
CA ALA A 790 14.10 9.97 -2.29
C ALA A 790 14.44 8.65 -3.02
N THR A 791 15.72 8.36 -3.20
CA THR A 791 16.18 7.21 -3.99
C THR A 791 15.76 5.89 -3.33
N HIS A 792 14.75 5.25 -3.90
CA HIS A 792 14.36 3.88 -3.56
C HIS A 792 15.46 2.90 -4.02
N PRO A 793 15.72 1.77 -3.35
CA PRO A 793 16.73 0.80 -3.77
C PRO A 793 16.57 0.27 -5.21
N VAL A 794 15.33 0.19 -5.68
CA VAL A 794 15.00 -0.19 -7.07
C VAL A 794 15.43 0.90 -8.06
N LEU A 795 15.41 2.17 -7.66
CA LEU A 795 15.85 3.30 -8.48
C LEU A 795 17.37 3.49 -8.41
N GLY A 796 17.96 3.36 -7.22
CA GLY A 796 19.36 3.71 -6.91
C GLY A 796 20.43 2.65 -7.20
N GLY A 797 20.22 1.80 -8.20
CA GLY A 797 21.16 0.70 -8.50
C GLY A 797 22.52 1.19 -9.00
N GLU A 798 23.61 0.50 -8.60
CA GLU A 798 24.93 0.69 -9.21
C GLU A 798 24.94 0.14 -10.64
N GLY A 799 25.49 0.91 -11.59
CA GLY A 799 25.71 0.48 -12.98
C GLY A 799 26.05 1.66 -13.89
N ALA A 800 26.47 1.36 -15.12
CA ALA A 800 26.79 2.38 -16.11
C ALA A 800 25.53 2.88 -16.82
N GLY A 801 24.68 3.59 -16.07
CA GLY A 801 23.48 4.26 -16.60
C GLY A 801 23.84 5.28 -17.67
N THR A 802 23.01 5.38 -18.72
CA THR A 802 23.30 6.21 -19.91
C THR A 802 22.20 7.20 -20.23
N GLY A 803 20.95 6.88 -19.93
CA GLY A 803 19.79 7.77 -20.14
C GLY A 803 18.56 7.22 -19.41
N ALA A 804 17.55 8.06 -19.23
CA ALA A 804 16.27 7.67 -18.65
C ALA A 804 15.14 8.57 -19.18
N ALA A 805 13.93 8.06 -19.20
CA ALA A 805 12.75 8.80 -19.63
C ALA A 805 11.48 8.32 -18.93
N TRP A 806 10.57 9.26 -18.72
CA TRP A 806 9.30 9.10 -18.03
C TRP A 806 8.13 8.90 -18.98
N ALA A 807 7.18 8.05 -18.60
CA ALA A 807 5.88 7.88 -19.25
C ALA A 807 4.88 7.25 -18.27
N ASP A 808 3.60 7.56 -18.37
CA ASP A 808 2.51 6.78 -17.76
C ASP A 808 2.17 5.62 -18.72
N PHE A 809 2.91 4.50 -18.63
CA PHE A 809 2.84 3.47 -19.68
C PHE A 809 1.62 2.56 -19.56
N ASP A 810 1.05 2.40 -18.35
CA ASP A 810 -0.14 1.57 -18.13
C ASP A 810 -1.43 2.37 -17.91
N ALA A 811 -1.36 3.69 -18.07
CA ALA A 811 -2.48 4.64 -18.07
C ALA A 811 -3.23 4.66 -16.73
N ASP A 812 -2.49 4.55 -15.64
CA ASP A 812 -3.04 4.63 -14.28
C ASP A 812 -2.91 6.04 -13.66
N GLY A 813 -2.13 6.91 -14.30
CA GLY A 813 -1.92 8.30 -13.92
C GLY A 813 -0.65 8.57 -13.14
N ASP A 814 0.07 7.53 -12.72
CA ASP A 814 1.38 7.65 -12.10
C ASP A 814 2.46 7.61 -13.21
N LEU A 815 3.52 8.41 -13.06
CA LEU A 815 4.61 8.42 -14.03
C LEU A 815 5.60 7.30 -13.72
N ASP A 816 5.88 6.46 -14.72
CA ASP A 816 6.85 5.37 -14.67
C ASP A 816 8.17 5.74 -15.34
N LEU A 817 9.19 4.95 -15.07
CA LEU A 817 10.55 5.26 -15.47
C LEU A 817 11.21 4.10 -16.23
N TYR A 818 11.79 4.41 -17.39
CA TYR A 818 12.71 3.49 -18.07
C TYR A 818 14.14 4.00 -18.00
N VAL A 819 15.08 3.13 -17.66
CA VAL A 819 16.50 3.48 -17.49
C VAL A 819 17.37 2.60 -18.38
N ALA A 820 18.16 3.26 -19.24
CA ALA A 820 19.12 2.60 -20.10
C ALA A 820 20.47 2.39 -19.40
N TYR A 821 21.09 1.24 -19.63
CA TYR A 821 22.39 0.86 -19.09
C TYR A 821 23.31 0.32 -20.18
N SER A 822 24.59 0.68 -20.10
CA SER A 822 25.62 0.23 -21.04
C SER A 822 26.31 -1.08 -20.63
N ASP A 823 26.24 -1.45 -19.35
CA ASP A 823 26.98 -2.58 -18.76
C ASP A 823 26.09 -3.69 -18.20
N ARG A 824 24.77 -3.53 -18.29
CA ARG A 824 23.76 -4.48 -17.78
C ARG A 824 22.44 -4.35 -18.53
N ALA A 825 21.48 -5.20 -18.20
CA ALA A 825 20.14 -5.11 -18.74
C ALA A 825 19.48 -3.77 -18.37
N ASN A 826 18.79 -3.20 -19.35
CA ASN A 826 17.96 -2.00 -19.19
C ASN A 826 16.76 -2.29 -18.27
N ARG A 827 16.17 -1.25 -17.68
CA ARG A 827 15.16 -1.42 -16.64
C ARG A 827 13.89 -0.61 -16.87
N LEU A 828 12.74 -1.27 -16.77
CA LEU A 828 11.41 -0.66 -16.68
C LEU A 828 10.95 -0.70 -15.22
N LEU A 829 10.72 0.46 -14.65
CA LEU A 829 10.39 0.66 -13.25
C LEU A 829 9.00 1.29 -13.16
N ARG A 830 8.05 0.53 -12.62
CA ARG A 830 6.68 1.02 -12.41
C ARG A 830 6.59 1.78 -11.09
N ASN A 831 5.93 2.91 -11.12
CA ASN A 831 5.63 3.73 -9.96
C ASN A 831 4.20 3.46 -9.49
N ASP A 832 4.06 2.97 -8.28
CA ASP A 832 2.78 2.76 -7.58
C ASP A 832 2.73 3.64 -6.31
N THR A 833 3.41 4.80 -6.33
CA THR A 833 3.40 5.75 -5.20
C THR A 833 2.00 6.26 -5.00
N ALA A 834 1.50 6.25 -3.76
CA ALA A 834 0.19 6.82 -3.45
C ALA A 834 0.18 8.32 -3.79
N GLY A 835 -0.31 8.65 -4.98
CA GLY A 835 -0.27 9.99 -5.54
C GLY A 835 -1.45 10.88 -5.15
N GLY A 836 -1.33 12.14 -5.55
CA GLY A 836 -2.46 13.07 -5.64
C GLY A 836 -3.35 12.81 -6.84
N HIS A 837 -4.39 13.62 -6.97
CA HIS A 837 -5.12 13.79 -8.22
C HIS A 837 -4.18 14.25 -9.34
N TRP A 838 -4.47 13.91 -10.58
CA TRP A 838 -3.60 14.24 -11.72
C TRP A 838 -4.37 14.76 -12.93
N LEU A 839 -3.67 15.32 -13.90
CA LEU A 839 -4.19 15.62 -15.24
C LEU A 839 -3.09 15.38 -16.28
N SER A 840 -3.38 14.60 -17.31
CA SER A 840 -2.50 14.41 -18.46
C SER A 840 -3.07 15.12 -19.68
N VAL A 841 -2.23 15.78 -20.47
CA VAL A 841 -2.65 16.62 -21.60
C VAL A 841 -1.78 16.35 -22.82
N ASP A 842 -2.41 15.80 -23.86
CA ASP A 842 -1.86 15.72 -25.20
C ASP A 842 -2.27 16.96 -26.02
N LEU A 843 -1.31 17.50 -26.76
CA LEU A 843 -1.51 18.67 -27.60
C LEU A 843 -1.55 18.29 -29.07
N VAL A 844 -2.39 19.02 -29.80
CA VAL A 844 -2.61 18.82 -31.22
C VAL A 844 -2.58 20.18 -31.92
N GLY A 845 -1.42 20.53 -32.48
CA GLY A 845 -1.22 21.74 -33.28
C GLY A 845 -2.03 21.71 -34.58
N THR A 846 -2.41 22.90 -35.04
CA THR A 846 -3.08 23.13 -36.33
C THR A 846 -2.52 24.34 -37.09
N ALA A 847 -2.01 25.33 -36.37
CA ALA A 847 -1.20 26.43 -36.88
C ALA A 847 0.27 26.26 -36.45
N SER A 848 0.50 25.76 -35.24
CA SER A 848 1.79 25.27 -34.76
C SER A 848 2.11 23.89 -35.35
N ASN A 849 3.35 23.42 -35.17
CA ASN A 849 3.71 22.02 -35.45
C ASN A 849 2.74 21.05 -34.75
N ARG A 850 2.51 19.89 -35.38
CA ARG A 850 1.40 19.00 -35.04
C ARG A 850 1.43 18.48 -33.59
N LEU A 851 2.61 18.23 -33.05
CA LEU A 851 2.80 17.81 -31.65
C LEU A 851 2.64 18.96 -30.65
N GLY A 852 2.70 20.21 -31.09
CA GLY A 852 2.73 21.36 -30.20
C GLY A 852 4.05 21.49 -29.44
N LEU A 853 5.15 20.96 -29.98
CA LEU A 853 6.51 21.15 -29.43
C LEU A 853 6.80 22.65 -29.31
N GLY A 854 7.26 23.06 -28.12
CA GLY A 854 7.43 24.46 -27.72
C GLY A 854 6.23 25.07 -26.99
N ALA A 855 5.10 24.37 -26.86
CA ALA A 855 3.96 24.88 -26.12
C ALA A 855 4.24 24.94 -24.61
N ARG A 856 3.79 26.01 -23.95
CA ARG A 856 3.82 26.17 -22.49
C ARG A 856 2.40 26.12 -21.94
N VAL A 857 2.17 25.24 -20.97
CA VAL A 857 0.84 24.97 -20.40
C VAL A 857 0.85 25.15 -18.89
N THR A 858 -0.02 26.03 -18.39
CA THR A 858 -0.18 26.29 -16.95
C THR A 858 -1.53 25.76 -16.47
N ALA A 859 -1.53 24.85 -15.51
CA ALA A 859 -2.72 24.41 -14.79
C ALA A 859 -2.87 25.21 -13.47
N VAL A 860 -4.09 25.64 -13.17
CA VAL A 860 -4.46 26.31 -11.92
C VAL A 860 -5.55 25.50 -11.24
N ALA A 861 -5.29 25.02 -10.03
CA ALA A 861 -6.21 24.23 -9.21
C ALA A 861 -6.24 24.78 -7.78
N GLY A 862 -7.18 25.68 -7.49
CA GLY A 862 -7.26 26.39 -6.23
C GLY A 862 -6.04 27.29 -6.01
N ALA A 863 -5.20 26.94 -5.04
CA ALA A 863 -3.95 27.65 -4.75
C ALA A 863 -2.75 27.11 -5.54
N LEU A 864 -2.85 25.90 -6.10
CA LEU A 864 -1.81 25.29 -6.89
C LEU A 864 -1.79 25.91 -8.29
N ARG A 865 -0.60 26.29 -8.75
CA ARG A 865 -0.34 26.76 -10.10
C ARG A 865 0.96 26.10 -10.55
N VAL A 866 0.88 25.34 -11.63
CA VAL A 866 1.99 24.52 -12.13
C VAL A 866 2.12 24.75 -13.62
N THR A 867 3.35 24.88 -14.13
CA THR A 867 3.61 25.04 -15.56
C THR A 867 4.42 23.87 -16.07
N ARG A 868 4.09 23.40 -17.27
CA ARG A 868 4.84 22.39 -18.02
C ARG A 868 5.07 22.92 -19.43
N ALA A 869 6.22 22.59 -20.01
CA ALA A 869 6.53 22.90 -21.40
C ALA A 869 6.76 21.60 -22.16
N LEU A 870 6.23 21.52 -23.38
CA LEU A 870 6.41 20.35 -24.23
C LEU A 870 7.71 20.53 -25.03
N GLY A 871 8.77 19.86 -24.61
CA GLY A 871 10.07 19.85 -25.29
C GLY A 871 10.25 18.64 -26.20
N GLY A 872 11.24 18.71 -27.09
CA GLY A 872 11.64 17.59 -27.96
C GLY A 872 12.46 16.51 -27.24
N ASP A 873 13.03 16.82 -26.07
CA ASP A 873 14.04 16.00 -25.39
C ASP A 873 13.83 16.00 -23.86
N ALA A 874 14.40 15.01 -23.18
CA ALA A 874 14.38 14.84 -21.71
C ALA A 874 15.80 14.65 -21.16
N GLY A 875 16.66 15.64 -21.38
CA GLY A 875 18.07 15.60 -21.00
C GLY A 875 18.94 14.93 -22.06
N TYR A 876 19.96 14.18 -21.63
CA TYR A 876 20.92 13.57 -22.56
C TYR A 876 20.31 12.40 -23.33
N LEU A 877 20.17 12.58 -24.65
CA LEU A 877 19.86 11.53 -25.65
C LEU A 877 18.50 10.84 -25.52
N SER A 878 17.71 11.20 -24.51
CA SER A 878 16.50 10.51 -24.11
C SER A 878 15.30 11.43 -24.22
N GLN A 879 14.10 10.87 -24.38
CA GLN A 879 12.87 11.63 -24.61
C GLN A 879 11.73 11.03 -23.77
N ASN A 880 11.13 11.84 -22.90
CA ASN A 880 9.89 11.53 -22.17
C ASN A 880 8.73 11.36 -23.16
N ALA A 881 7.65 10.71 -22.74
CA ALA A 881 6.45 10.67 -23.56
C ALA A 881 5.99 12.11 -23.89
N PRO A 882 5.50 12.39 -25.13
CA PRO A 882 5.08 13.73 -25.56
C PRO A 882 3.72 14.13 -24.96
N THR A 883 3.50 13.82 -23.68
CA THR A 883 2.28 14.07 -22.91
C THR A 883 2.63 14.92 -21.69
N LEU A 884 1.91 16.02 -21.49
CA LEU A 884 2.13 16.89 -20.33
C LEU A 884 1.39 16.36 -19.11
N HIS A 885 2.12 16.03 -18.05
CA HIS A 885 1.54 15.54 -16.79
C HIS A 885 1.57 16.62 -15.70
N PHE A 886 0.47 16.73 -14.97
CA PHE A 886 0.27 17.65 -13.87
C PHE A 886 -0.20 16.90 -12.62
N GLY A 887 0.63 16.83 -11.57
CA GLY A 887 0.17 16.51 -10.22
C GLY A 887 -0.66 17.66 -9.66
N LEU A 888 -1.81 17.32 -9.07
CA LEU A 888 -2.79 18.26 -8.52
C LEU A 888 -2.94 18.13 -7.00
N GLY A 889 -2.17 17.25 -6.37
CA GLY A 889 -2.28 16.95 -4.94
C GLY A 889 -3.71 16.57 -4.55
N ALA A 890 -4.29 17.27 -3.58
CA ALA A 890 -5.66 17.00 -3.15
C ALA A 890 -6.76 17.62 -4.05
N ALA A 891 -6.41 18.35 -5.12
CA ALA A 891 -7.38 19.04 -5.93
C ALA A 891 -8.03 18.12 -6.97
N SER A 892 -9.32 17.84 -6.81
CA SER A 892 -10.12 16.99 -7.72
C SER A 892 -10.56 17.67 -9.02
N GLY A 893 -9.97 18.82 -9.36
CA GLY A 893 -10.27 19.54 -10.59
C GLY A 893 -9.38 20.76 -10.81
N VAL A 894 -9.30 21.18 -12.07
CA VAL A 894 -8.49 22.32 -12.54
C VAL A 894 -9.42 23.48 -12.90
N ASP A 895 -9.25 24.61 -12.22
CA ASP A 895 -10.01 25.85 -12.43
C ASP A 895 -9.75 26.41 -13.83
N SER A 896 -8.48 26.41 -14.25
CA SER A 896 -8.13 26.69 -15.63
C SER A 896 -6.82 26.08 -16.10
N LEU A 897 -6.81 25.66 -17.36
CA LEU A 897 -5.63 25.28 -18.12
C LEU A 897 -5.37 26.37 -19.16
N LEU A 898 -4.23 27.06 -19.06
CA LEU A 898 -3.80 28.09 -19.99
C LEU A 898 -2.69 27.52 -20.88
N ILE A 899 -2.94 27.42 -22.18
CA ILE A 899 -2.01 26.93 -23.17
C ILE A 899 -1.53 28.11 -24.00
N ARG A 900 -0.22 28.32 -24.03
CA ARG A 900 0.47 29.18 -25.00
C ARG A 900 1.04 28.26 -26.08
N TRP A 901 0.47 28.36 -27.26
CA TRP A 901 0.93 27.62 -28.43
C TRP A 901 2.14 28.31 -29.08
N PRO A 902 3.01 27.56 -29.77
CA PRO A 902 4.12 28.11 -30.55
C PRO A 902 3.66 29.18 -31.58
N SER A 903 2.47 29.03 -32.15
CA SER A 903 1.86 30.04 -33.04
C SER A 903 1.57 31.40 -32.39
N GLY A 904 1.75 31.52 -31.07
CA GLY A 904 1.36 32.68 -30.26
C GLY A 904 -0.11 32.67 -29.85
N ILE A 905 -0.90 31.67 -30.26
CA ILE A 905 -2.28 31.52 -29.78
C ILE A 905 -2.26 31.25 -28.27
N LEU A 906 -3.05 32.04 -27.53
CA LEU A 906 -3.36 31.78 -26.13
C LEU A 906 -4.74 31.14 -26.02
N GLN A 907 -4.79 29.92 -25.52
CA GLN A 907 -6.01 29.14 -25.36
C GLN A 907 -6.25 28.85 -23.88
N ARG A 908 -7.48 29.07 -23.40
CA ARG A 908 -7.84 28.83 -22.01
C ARG A 908 -9.00 27.86 -21.89
N LEU A 909 -8.80 26.78 -21.14
CA LEU A 909 -9.84 25.85 -20.74
C LEU A 909 -10.17 26.09 -19.26
N THR A 910 -11.39 25.78 -18.83
CA THR A 910 -11.84 26.02 -17.45
C THR A 910 -12.71 24.90 -16.93
N ALA A 911 -12.70 24.70 -15.62
CA ALA A 911 -13.53 23.72 -14.90
C ALA A 911 -13.36 22.29 -15.44
N LEU A 912 -12.11 21.85 -15.53
CA LEU A 912 -11.74 20.48 -15.90
C LEU A 912 -11.78 19.58 -14.67
N ALA A 913 -12.19 18.33 -14.83
CA ALA A 913 -12.03 17.32 -13.78
C ALA A 913 -10.55 16.90 -13.68
N ALA A 914 -10.13 16.42 -12.52
CA ALA A 914 -8.89 15.67 -12.37
C ALA A 914 -9.08 14.20 -12.80
N ASP A 915 -8.01 13.42 -12.70
CA ASP A 915 -7.92 11.97 -12.92
C ASP A 915 -8.36 11.58 -14.34
N GLN A 916 -7.89 12.36 -15.31
CA GLN A 916 -8.22 12.14 -16.71
C GLN A 916 -7.09 12.56 -17.64
N HIS A 917 -7.11 11.92 -18.79
CA HIS A 917 -6.31 12.27 -19.95
C HIS A 917 -7.12 13.17 -20.90
N LEU A 918 -6.54 14.29 -21.33
CA LEU A 918 -7.18 15.28 -22.21
C LEU A 918 -6.41 15.43 -23.52
N LEU A 919 -7.11 15.32 -24.64
CA LEU A 919 -6.60 15.72 -25.95
C LEU A 919 -7.06 17.15 -26.27
N VAL A 920 -6.13 18.06 -26.51
CA VAL A 920 -6.44 19.47 -26.78
C VAL A 920 -5.94 19.89 -28.15
N SER A 921 -6.86 20.27 -29.04
CA SER A 921 -6.50 20.83 -30.35
C SER A 921 -6.41 22.36 -30.31
N GLU A 922 -5.36 22.88 -30.94
CA GLU A 922 -5.07 24.30 -31.06
C GLU A 922 -6.22 25.07 -31.72
N GLY A 923 -6.53 26.25 -31.18
CA GLY A 923 -7.55 27.16 -31.74
C GLY A 923 -8.98 26.66 -31.59
N SER A 924 -9.19 25.42 -31.14
CA SER A 924 -10.51 24.94 -30.77
C SER A 924 -10.95 25.59 -29.45
N THR A 925 -12.17 26.15 -29.42
CA THR A 925 -12.87 26.25 -28.14
C THR A 925 -13.24 24.81 -27.79
N PRO A 926 -12.97 24.26 -26.59
CA PRO A 926 -13.30 22.88 -26.35
C PRO A 926 -14.77 22.63 -26.67
N VAL A 927 -14.99 21.68 -27.56
CA VAL A 927 -16.17 20.84 -27.51
C VAL A 927 -16.01 19.96 -26.26
N GLY A 928 -16.09 20.56 -25.08
CA GLY A 928 -16.78 19.88 -24.00
C GLY A 928 -18.22 20.00 -24.42
N GLU A 929 -18.85 18.92 -24.90
CA GLU A 929 -20.28 18.97 -25.19
C GLU A 929 -20.99 19.52 -23.94
N ALA A 930 -21.42 20.78 -24.01
CA ALA A 930 -22.58 21.19 -23.27
C ALA A 930 -23.64 20.15 -23.64
N PRO A 931 -24.24 19.44 -22.67
CA PRO A 931 -25.29 18.50 -23.00
C PRO A 931 -26.29 19.24 -23.87
N ALA A 932 -26.56 18.72 -25.08
CA ALA A 932 -27.39 19.41 -26.08
C ALA A 932 -28.82 19.72 -25.58
N THR A 933 -29.14 19.29 -24.35
CA THR A 933 -30.44 19.41 -23.72
C THR A 933 -30.32 19.71 -22.22
N PHE A 934 -31.22 20.57 -21.74
CA PHE A 934 -31.53 20.69 -20.32
C PHE A 934 -32.08 19.36 -19.77
N ALA A 935 -31.41 18.75 -18.78
CA ALA A 935 -31.84 17.48 -18.19
C ALA A 935 -31.55 17.40 -16.68
N LEU A 936 -32.43 16.72 -15.94
CA LEU A 936 -32.14 16.27 -14.57
C LEU A 936 -31.74 14.80 -14.65
N LEU A 937 -30.48 14.51 -14.33
CA LEU A 937 -29.90 13.18 -14.44
C LEU A 937 -30.19 12.36 -13.18
N PRO A 938 -30.16 11.02 -13.27
CA PRO A 938 -30.41 10.18 -12.12
C PRO A 938 -29.48 10.48 -10.94
N ALA A 939 -30.04 10.90 -9.81
CA ALA A 939 -29.27 11.06 -8.58
C ALA A 939 -28.68 9.72 -8.08
N GLN A 940 -27.47 9.78 -7.53
CA GLN A 940 -26.71 8.60 -7.08
C GLN A 940 -26.08 8.86 -5.70
N PRO A 941 -26.23 7.95 -4.72
CA PRO A 941 -27.09 6.76 -4.75
C PRO A 941 -28.59 7.12 -4.73
N ASN A 942 -29.48 6.22 -5.17
CA ASN A 942 -30.94 6.32 -5.04
C ASN A 942 -31.60 4.93 -5.17
N PRO A 943 -32.09 4.28 -4.08
CA PRO A 943 -32.29 4.83 -2.74
C PRO A 943 -31.00 5.26 -2.03
N PHE A 944 -31.09 6.18 -1.07
CA PHE A 944 -29.92 6.75 -0.39
C PHE A 944 -30.12 6.91 1.12
N ASN A 945 -29.01 6.87 1.87
CA ASN A 945 -28.91 7.13 3.31
C ASN A 945 -27.42 7.43 3.66
N PRO A 946 -27.05 8.59 4.26
CA PRO A 946 -27.88 9.77 4.53
C PRO A 946 -27.97 10.72 3.33
N SER A 947 -27.06 10.64 2.35
CA SER A 947 -26.93 11.63 1.27
C SER A 947 -26.95 11.06 -0.15
N THR A 948 -27.39 11.88 -1.11
CA THR A 948 -27.38 11.59 -2.55
C THR A 948 -26.83 12.77 -3.34
N THR A 949 -26.17 12.48 -4.47
CA THR A 949 -25.69 13.49 -5.41
C THR A 949 -26.71 13.66 -6.53
N ILE A 950 -27.31 14.84 -6.60
CA ILE A 950 -28.26 15.23 -7.64
C ILE A 950 -27.48 15.86 -8.80
N ARG A 951 -27.51 15.23 -9.98
CA ARG A 951 -26.81 15.71 -11.17
C ARG A 951 -27.80 16.32 -12.16
N PHE A 952 -27.43 17.41 -12.80
CA PHE A 952 -28.23 18.01 -13.88
C PHE A 952 -27.36 18.68 -14.94
N ALA A 953 -27.94 18.86 -16.11
CA ALA A 953 -27.31 19.34 -17.32
C ALA A 953 -28.01 20.64 -17.76
N LEU A 954 -27.22 21.67 -18.07
CA LEU A 954 -27.71 22.91 -18.66
C LEU A 954 -27.13 23.06 -20.08
N ASP A 955 -28.01 23.30 -21.05
CA ASP A 955 -27.63 23.56 -22.45
C ASP A 955 -27.12 24.99 -22.68
N SER A 956 -27.34 25.88 -21.70
CA SER A 956 -26.92 27.29 -21.72
C SER A 956 -26.80 27.81 -20.28
N PRO A 957 -25.95 28.82 -20.00
CA PRO A 957 -25.86 29.41 -18.68
C PRO A 957 -27.20 29.99 -18.24
N ALA A 958 -27.68 29.63 -17.05
CA ALA A 958 -28.99 30.04 -16.59
C ALA A 958 -29.10 30.10 -15.06
N ARG A 959 -30.09 30.84 -14.55
CA ARG A 959 -30.46 30.79 -13.13
C ARG A 959 -31.31 29.55 -12.89
N VAL A 960 -30.95 28.74 -11.89
CA VAL A 960 -31.65 27.50 -11.57
C VAL A 960 -32.23 27.50 -10.16
N ASP A 961 -33.43 26.95 -10.04
CA ASP A 961 -34.00 26.48 -8.77
C ASP A 961 -33.90 24.95 -8.72
N LEU A 962 -33.41 24.42 -7.61
CA LEU A 962 -33.35 22.98 -7.36
C LEU A 962 -34.03 22.68 -6.03
N ASP A 963 -35.23 22.11 -6.10
CA ASP A 963 -36.11 21.88 -4.96
C ASP A 963 -36.26 20.40 -4.66
N VAL A 964 -36.22 20.04 -3.38
CA VAL A 964 -36.62 18.76 -2.81
C VAL A 964 -38.07 18.89 -2.34
N LEU A 965 -38.96 18.10 -2.92
CA LEU A 965 -40.39 18.09 -2.61
C LEU A 965 -40.78 16.75 -1.97
N ASP A 966 -41.79 16.77 -1.10
CA ASP A 966 -42.46 15.53 -0.68
C ASP A 966 -43.46 15.04 -1.75
N CYS A 967 -44.08 13.87 -1.52
CA CYS A 967 -45.06 13.28 -2.44
C CYS A 967 -46.36 14.10 -2.59
N SER A 968 -46.62 15.07 -1.71
CA SER A 968 -47.72 16.04 -1.82
C SER A 968 -47.35 17.27 -2.66
N GLY A 969 -46.08 17.40 -3.06
CA GLY A 969 -45.55 18.52 -3.84
C GLY A 969 -45.11 19.71 -2.98
N ARG A 970 -45.08 19.59 -1.66
CA ARG A 970 -44.59 20.64 -0.75
C ARG A 970 -43.06 20.61 -0.72
N CYS A 971 -42.44 21.79 -0.85
CA CYS A 971 -40.99 21.93 -0.77
C CYS A 971 -40.49 21.70 0.67
N GLN A 972 -39.62 20.71 0.80
CA GLN A 972 -38.95 20.34 2.04
C GLN A 972 -37.59 21.03 2.15
N ARG A 973 -36.88 21.19 1.03
CA ARG A 973 -35.61 21.93 0.97
C ARG A 973 -35.36 22.51 -0.40
N ARG A 974 -34.90 23.75 -0.46
CA ARG A 974 -34.38 24.38 -1.68
C ARG A 974 -32.86 24.33 -1.65
N LEU A 975 -32.28 23.54 -2.56
CA LEU A 975 -30.83 23.35 -2.66
C LEU A 975 -30.16 24.47 -3.47
N LEU A 976 -30.85 24.96 -4.50
CA LEU A 976 -30.45 26.14 -5.28
C LEU A 976 -31.64 27.09 -5.37
N ALA A 977 -31.42 28.38 -5.07
CA ALA A 977 -32.44 29.42 -5.09
C ALA A 977 -32.10 30.51 -6.11
N GLY A 978 -32.51 30.31 -7.36
CA GLY A 978 -32.22 31.21 -8.48
C GLY A 978 -30.71 31.43 -8.73
N ALA A 979 -29.89 30.42 -8.38
CA ALA A 979 -28.43 30.50 -8.47
C ALA A 979 -27.99 30.49 -9.93
N SER A 980 -27.10 31.40 -10.32
CA SER A 980 -26.52 31.41 -11.67
C SER A 980 -25.60 30.22 -11.85
N ARG A 981 -25.81 29.41 -12.89
CA ARG A 981 -25.00 28.24 -13.22
C ARG A 981 -24.55 28.29 -14.69
N PRO A 982 -23.31 27.87 -15.00
CA PRO A 982 -22.84 27.80 -16.39
C PRO A 982 -23.54 26.68 -17.17
N ALA A 983 -23.40 26.67 -18.50
CA ALA A 983 -23.77 25.49 -19.30
C ALA A 983 -22.86 24.30 -18.92
N GLY A 984 -23.33 23.08 -19.17
CA GLY A 984 -22.61 21.85 -18.80
C GLY A 984 -23.32 21.03 -17.72
N SER A 985 -22.67 19.93 -17.34
CA SER A 985 -23.10 19.08 -16.23
C SER A 985 -22.79 19.74 -14.88
N GLN A 986 -23.69 19.59 -13.93
CA GLN A 986 -23.66 20.18 -12.59
C GLN A 986 -24.05 19.11 -11.56
N ALA A 987 -23.55 19.22 -10.34
CA ALA A 987 -23.88 18.30 -9.25
C ALA A 987 -24.13 19.07 -7.93
N VAL A 988 -25.12 18.62 -7.15
CA VAL A 988 -25.45 19.17 -5.83
C VAL A 988 -25.78 18.02 -4.88
N VAL A 989 -25.15 18.01 -3.71
CA VAL A 989 -25.40 16.99 -2.68
C VAL A 989 -26.61 17.38 -1.83
N TRP A 990 -27.49 16.40 -1.56
CA TRP A 990 -28.53 16.51 -0.56
C TRP A 990 -28.34 15.45 0.52
N ASP A 991 -28.35 15.88 1.79
CA ASP A 991 -28.06 15.10 3.01
C ASP A 991 -29.31 14.53 3.70
N GLY A 992 -30.44 14.47 2.99
CA GLY A 992 -31.71 13.98 3.55
C GLY A 992 -32.39 14.91 4.56
N ARG A 993 -31.89 16.15 4.77
CA ARG A 993 -32.48 17.12 5.71
C ARG A 993 -33.37 18.15 5.02
N ASP A 994 -34.36 18.66 5.75
CA ASP A 994 -35.21 19.78 5.34
C ASP A 994 -34.48 21.14 5.45
N GLY A 995 -35.17 22.23 5.07
CA GLY A 995 -34.63 23.60 5.16
C GLY A 995 -34.39 24.11 6.58
N GLU A 996 -34.87 23.40 7.61
CA GLU A 996 -34.63 23.70 9.03
C GLU A 996 -33.52 22.80 9.61
N GLY A 997 -32.86 22.00 8.78
CA GLY A 997 -31.76 21.10 9.14
C GLY A 997 -32.21 19.80 9.81
N ARG A 998 -33.51 19.47 9.83
CA ARG A 998 -34.04 18.25 10.43
C ARG A 998 -34.02 17.10 9.44
N LEU A 999 -33.67 15.91 9.89
CA LEU A 999 -33.71 14.70 9.06
C LEU A 999 -35.14 14.38 8.64
N LEU A 1000 -35.35 14.25 7.34
CA LEU A 1000 -36.64 13.84 6.80
C LEU A 1000 -36.91 12.35 7.07
N ALA A 1001 -38.17 11.94 7.02
CA ALA A 1001 -38.56 10.53 7.19
C ALA A 1001 -38.15 9.68 5.98
N SER A 1002 -37.92 8.38 6.17
CA SER A 1002 -37.76 7.46 5.04
C SER A 1002 -38.99 7.54 4.15
N GLY A 1003 -38.80 7.62 2.84
CA GLY A 1003 -39.90 7.81 1.92
C GLY A 1003 -39.49 8.33 0.56
N LEU A 1004 -40.50 8.52 -0.28
CA LEU A 1004 -40.35 9.02 -1.63
C LEU A 1004 -40.37 10.56 -1.64
N TYR A 1005 -39.31 11.15 -2.15
CA TYR A 1005 -39.17 12.58 -2.42
C TYR A 1005 -39.06 12.82 -3.92
N ILE A 1006 -39.30 14.05 -4.36
CA ILE A 1006 -39.19 14.47 -5.75
C ILE A 1006 -38.22 15.64 -5.82
N ILE A 1007 -37.13 15.48 -6.56
CA ILE A 1007 -36.30 16.62 -6.95
C ILE A 1007 -36.93 17.28 -8.16
N ARG A 1008 -36.97 18.61 -8.14
CA ARG A 1008 -37.40 19.43 -9.26
C ARG A 1008 -36.33 20.47 -9.58
N LEU A 1009 -35.80 20.42 -10.79
CA LEU A 1009 -34.93 21.44 -11.37
C LEU A 1009 -35.76 22.39 -12.24
N GLN A 1010 -35.57 23.70 -12.12
CA GLN A 1010 -36.28 24.70 -12.91
C GLN A 1010 -35.35 25.81 -13.40
N THR A 1011 -35.53 26.26 -14.64
CA THR A 1011 -34.82 27.42 -15.21
C THR A 1011 -35.58 28.01 -16.39
N GLY A 1012 -35.73 29.34 -16.47
CA GLY A 1012 -36.22 30.03 -17.67
C GLY A 1012 -37.53 29.48 -18.29
N GLY A 1013 -38.45 28.93 -17.49
CA GLY A 1013 -39.70 28.31 -17.96
C GLY A 1013 -39.64 26.81 -18.24
N ARG A 1014 -38.46 26.17 -18.11
CA ARG A 1014 -38.25 24.71 -18.23
C ARG A 1014 -38.17 24.07 -16.85
N ALA A 1015 -38.64 22.84 -16.73
CA ALA A 1015 -38.55 22.07 -15.50
C ALA A 1015 -38.33 20.57 -15.78
N ALA A 1016 -37.52 19.93 -14.96
CA ALA A 1016 -37.31 18.48 -14.94
C ALA A 1016 -37.50 17.97 -13.51
N SER A 1017 -37.94 16.72 -13.35
CA SER A 1017 -38.18 16.15 -12.03
C SER A 1017 -37.81 14.68 -11.96
N GLN A 1018 -37.28 14.26 -10.81
CA GLN A 1018 -36.86 12.90 -10.56
C GLN A 1018 -37.29 12.45 -9.16
N LYS A 1019 -37.67 11.19 -9.01
CA LYS A 1019 -37.98 10.57 -7.72
C LYS A 1019 -36.69 10.19 -6.99
N LEU A 1020 -36.65 10.44 -5.69
CA LEU A 1020 -35.64 9.94 -4.76
C LEU A 1020 -36.27 9.12 -3.64
N VAL A 1021 -35.58 8.07 -3.20
CA VAL A 1021 -35.99 7.26 -2.07
C VAL A 1021 -34.97 7.47 -0.95
N LEU A 1022 -35.37 8.18 0.11
CA LEU A 1022 -34.58 8.28 1.33
C LEU A 1022 -34.89 7.04 2.19
N LEU A 1023 -33.87 6.29 2.57
CA LEU A 1023 -33.95 5.21 3.55
C LEU A 1023 -33.33 5.69 4.86
N LYS A 1024 -33.85 5.21 6.00
CA LYS A 1024 -33.22 5.44 7.30
C LYS A 1024 -32.51 4.19 7.73
#